data_AF-A0A0V0XP62-F1
#
_entry.id   AF-A0A0V0XP62-F1
#
_cell.length_a   1.000
_cell.length_b   1.000
_cell.length_c   1.000
_cell.angle_alpha   90.00
_cell.angle_beta   90.00
_cell.angle_gamma   90.00
#
_symmetry.space_group_name_H-M   'P 1'
#
loop_
_entity.id
_entity.type
_entity.pdbx_description
1 polymer ?
#
loop_
_entity_poly.entity_id
_entity_poly.type
_entity_poly.pdbx_seq_one_letter_code
_entity_poly.pdbx_strand_id
1 'polypeptide(L)'
;MDANFWKLLSDMLPSHYQSRAEDAIRARQRKLDHVLIQRRIPENAWEDSDIEALLNLLASMDSNNFYKVSGVGEREGRVFSAMVKRRNYGMIHGIGRSGDLAELQPKALGSSLLNALSNALALSVIHISGISKCKKCIIIPVATGMAMTLCLMSFRKARPQATHVIWSRVDQKSCIKCITAIEGLTLHVVEQIYQHDRLCTNVSLMQETVEVLNPESVLCIITTTSCFAPRSPDNIELVSELCDQYDIPHLVNNAYGLQSSKLCSALDQANRRGRVDLFVQSVDKNFMMPVGGSIVGGFKPEIVDSLSKLYPGRASASVSMDFLTTMLAMGERQYQCMRSARVDHFQHLHAGLQAWAEKTNEQIISCPKNNISIAVSLDRLAEKCNDDINEITRLGSMLFSRNVTGARVVPTGVNKIIEGIEFKNWGAHSSIMRRHYFNAAAAIGMQLHEIERFLSTLESTAAVRDCYDVQKQQLPLLPGGFFMVDVPCSACLACGTGKLGCSKLVRCDLETDGGGWTVIQRRENPLVDFNGNWAEYRDGFGDENDFWIGNEYLHQISNYRLRNGGLKLCVELLDDENEIHIDCWTHFYVASEYERYLLLLGIYKGSSKFDNFMSSRGRVFATYDNDNSAMPVIQCASYWQTGWWMNLQCRPEGTLNLPLQSSLNTPYIEGIFWRTRNQGLKHIVKTVMRIRPMNVRFDL
;
A
#
# COMPACT_ATOMS: atom_id res chain seq x y z
N MET A 1 18.15 -32.24 31.06
CA MET A 1 17.82 -33.26 32.07
C MET A 1 19.01 -34.17 32.19
N ASP A 2 19.46 -34.45 33.41
CA ASP A 2 20.64 -35.27 33.66
C ASP A 2 20.26 -36.74 33.92
N ALA A 3 21.26 -37.60 34.11
CA ALA A 3 21.04 -39.02 34.40
C ALA A 3 20.24 -39.23 35.71
N ASN A 4 20.32 -38.29 36.65
CA ASN A 4 19.62 -38.36 37.93
C ASN A 4 18.11 -38.13 37.76
N PHE A 5 17.70 -37.18 36.92
CA PHE A 5 16.29 -36.96 36.57
C PHE A 5 15.63 -38.24 36.02
N TRP A 6 16.31 -38.92 35.11
CA TRP A 6 15.82 -40.16 34.50
C TRP A 6 15.78 -41.32 35.48
N LYS A 7 16.75 -41.39 36.40
CA LYS A 7 16.75 -42.35 37.51
C LYS A 7 15.56 -42.14 38.46
N LEU A 8 15.13 -40.91 38.69
CA LEU A 8 13.96 -40.63 39.54
C LEU A 8 12.63 -41.02 38.87
N LEU A 9 12.59 -41.09 37.54
CA LEU A 9 11.40 -41.47 36.78
C LEU A 9 11.25 -42.98 36.57
N SER A 10 12.30 -43.77 36.78
CA SER A 10 12.28 -45.22 36.54
C SER A 10 11.24 -45.95 37.40
N ASP A 11 10.92 -45.38 38.57
CA ASP A 11 9.94 -45.94 39.50
C ASP A 11 8.49 -45.56 39.13
N MET A 12 8.32 -44.60 38.21
CA MET A 12 7.02 -44.07 37.77
C MET A 12 6.64 -44.48 36.34
N LEU A 13 7.62 -44.79 35.49
CA LEU A 13 7.42 -45.14 34.09
C LEU A 13 8.19 -46.40 33.70
N PRO A 14 7.56 -47.33 32.97
CA PRO A 14 8.29 -48.44 32.35
C PRO A 14 9.45 -47.98 31.48
N SER A 15 10.56 -48.73 31.49
CA SER A 15 11.83 -48.37 30.84
C SER A 15 11.71 -48.03 29.34
N HIS A 16 10.81 -48.70 28.61
CA HIS A 16 10.59 -48.43 27.18
C HIS A 16 9.90 -47.07 26.93
N TYR A 17 8.98 -46.64 27.81
CA TYR A 17 8.38 -45.31 27.72
C TYR A 17 9.38 -44.22 28.12
N GLN A 18 10.23 -44.49 29.12
CA GLN A 18 11.33 -43.61 29.50
C GLN A 18 12.31 -43.40 28.34
N SER A 19 12.76 -44.48 27.69
CA SER A 19 13.64 -44.39 26.51
C SER A 19 13.03 -43.54 25.40
N ARG A 20 11.73 -43.72 25.13
CA ARG A 20 11.01 -42.94 24.12
C ARG A 20 10.94 -41.45 24.48
N ALA A 21 10.75 -41.11 25.74
CA ALA A 21 10.76 -39.72 26.22
C ALA A 21 12.17 -39.10 26.13
N GLU A 22 13.20 -39.86 26.51
CA GLU A 22 14.61 -39.47 26.34
C GLU A 22 14.95 -39.15 24.89
N ASP A 23 14.55 -40.03 23.97
CA ASP A 23 14.81 -39.87 22.53
C ASP A 23 14.15 -38.61 21.97
N ALA A 24 12.92 -38.29 22.41
CA ALA A 24 12.22 -37.08 22.01
C ALA A 24 12.95 -35.80 22.46
N ILE A 25 13.44 -35.77 23.70
CA ILE A 25 14.22 -34.64 24.24
C ILE A 25 15.57 -34.51 23.52
N ARG A 26 16.26 -35.64 23.29
CA ARG A 26 17.52 -35.66 22.53
C ARG A 26 17.33 -35.20 21.09
N ALA A 27 16.18 -35.49 20.46
CA ALA A 27 15.86 -34.99 19.12
C ALA A 27 15.79 -33.46 19.08
N ARG A 28 15.14 -32.82 20.07
CA ARG A 28 15.10 -31.35 20.19
C ARG A 28 16.49 -30.78 20.49
N GLN A 29 17.25 -31.39 21.40
CA GLN A 29 18.61 -30.95 21.72
C GLN A 29 19.53 -30.98 20.48
N ARG A 30 19.42 -32.02 19.65
CA ARG A 30 20.20 -32.12 18.39
C ARG A 30 19.94 -30.95 17.44
N LYS A 31 18.70 -30.43 17.36
CA LYS A 31 18.40 -29.23 16.57
C LYS A 31 19.16 -28.02 17.10
N LEU A 32 19.11 -27.81 18.42
CA LEU A 32 19.82 -26.73 19.09
C LEU A 32 21.34 -26.84 18.91
N ASP A 33 21.90 -28.01 19.14
CA ASP A 33 23.34 -28.27 18.97
C ASP A 33 23.78 -27.96 17.54
N HIS A 34 22.98 -28.35 16.55
CA HIS A 34 23.27 -28.05 15.15
C HIS A 34 23.38 -26.54 14.90
N VAL A 35 22.41 -25.73 15.36
CA VAL A 35 22.44 -24.28 15.17
C VAL A 35 23.59 -23.62 15.94
N LEU A 36 23.88 -24.05 17.16
CA LEU A 36 24.98 -23.50 17.96
C LEU A 36 26.36 -23.84 17.40
N ILE A 37 26.53 -25.05 16.86
CA ILE A 37 27.79 -25.52 16.27
C ILE A 37 28.00 -24.89 14.89
N GLN A 38 27.00 -25.00 14.01
CA GLN A 38 27.12 -24.53 12.63
C GLN A 38 27.10 -23.00 12.55
N ARG A 39 26.40 -22.34 13.49
CA ARG A 39 26.19 -20.88 13.50
C ARG A 39 25.55 -20.39 12.20
N ARG A 40 24.66 -21.21 11.64
CA ARG A 40 23.92 -20.99 10.40
C ARG A 40 22.44 -21.22 10.63
N ILE A 41 21.63 -20.61 9.78
CA ILE A 41 20.20 -20.88 9.79
C ILE A 41 19.97 -22.36 9.44
N PRO A 42 18.97 -23.02 10.04
CA PRO A 42 18.70 -24.42 9.73
C PRO A 42 18.21 -24.55 8.29
N GLU A 43 18.52 -25.67 7.64
CA GLU A 43 18.05 -25.93 6.26
C GLU A 43 16.52 -25.89 6.18
N ASN A 44 15.88 -26.55 7.15
CA ASN A 44 14.43 -26.65 7.29
C ASN A 44 13.92 -25.81 8.46
N ALA A 45 12.70 -25.30 8.33
CA ALA A 45 11.98 -24.57 9.35
C ALA A 45 11.89 -25.34 10.68
N TRP A 46 11.97 -24.60 11.78
CA TRP A 46 11.63 -25.09 13.10
C TRP A 46 10.16 -24.84 13.40
N GLU A 47 9.57 -25.73 14.18
CA GLU A 47 8.23 -25.55 14.74
C GLU A 47 8.27 -24.51 15.87
N ASP A 48 7.18 -23.75 16.03
CA ASP A 48 7.08 -22.70 17.07
C ASP A 48 7.40 -23.24 18.46
N SER A 49 6.98 -24.47 18.78
CA SER A 49 7.27 -25.10 20.08
C SER A 49 8.77 -25.32 20.36
N ASP A 50 9.58 -25.55 19.32
CA ASP A 50 11.04 -25.69 19.45
C ASP A 50 11.71 -24.33 19.62
N ILE A 51 11.18 -23.29 18.94
CA ILE A 51 11.67 -21.91 19.05
C ILE A 51 11.34 -21.33 20.42
N GLU A 52 10.11 -21.51 20.90
CA GLU A 52 9.70 -21.12 22.25
C GLU A 52 10.53 -21.83 23.32
N ALA A 53 10.84 -23.12 23.14
CA ALA A 53 11.71 -23.85 24.05
C ALA A 53 13.12 -23.23 24.12
N LEU A 54 13.68 -22.82 22.97
CA LEU A 54 14.96 -22.12 22.92
C LEU A 54 14.88 -20.75 23.61
N LEU A 55 13.85 -19.95 23.33
CA LEU A 55 13.69 -18.62 23.94
C LEU A 55 13.51 -18.72 25.45
N ASN A 56 12.73 -19.67 25.95
CA ASN A 56 12.58 -19.91 27.39
C ASN A 56 13.89 -20.39 28.03
N LEU A 57 14.65 -21.26 27.35
CA LEU A 57 15.97 -21.68 27.81
C LEU A 57 16.91 -20.49 27.94
N LEU A 58 17.02 -19.65 26.90
CA LEU A 58 17.84 -18.44 26.92
C LEU A 58 17.37 -17.48 28.03
N ALA A 59 16.08 -17.22 28.14
CA ALA A 59 15.54 -16.33 29.16
C ALA A 59 15.85 -16.79 30.59
N SER A 60 15.86 -18.11 30.84
CA SER A 60 16.21 -18.68 32.15
C SER A 60 17.65 -18.41 32.59
N MET A 61 18.54 -18.04 31.65
CA MET A 61 19.94 -17.70 31.91
C MET A 61 20.15 -16.23 32.29
N ASP A 62 19.12 -15.39 32.17
CA ASP A 62 19.18 -13.99 32.60
C ASP A 62 18.88 -13.86 34.10
N SER A 63 19.68 -13.07 34.80
CA SER A 63 19.64 -13.00 36.27
C SER A 63 18.29 -12.55 36.83
N ASN A 64 17.54 -11.73 36.08
CA ASN A 64 16.19 -11.30 36.46
C ASN A 64 15.14 -12.43 36.48
N ASN A 65 15.47 -13.62 35.96
CA ASN A 65 14.61 -14.80 35.97
C ASN A 65 15.08 -15.90 36.93
N PHE A 66 16.17 -15.67 37.67
CA PHE A 66 16.65 -16.65 38.65
C PHE A 66 15.69 -16.76 39.85
N TYR A 67 15.51 -17.99 40.35
CA TYR A 67 14.60 -18.27 41.45
C TYR A 67 15.00 -17.58 42.78
N LYS A 68 16.32 -17.44 43.02
CA LYS A 68 16.88 -16.78 44.20
C LYS A 68 17.86 -15.69 43.78
N VAL A 69 17.35 -14.50 43.50
CA VAL A 69 18.15 -13.31 43.20
C VAL A 69 17.70 -12.14 44.06
N SER A 70 18.65 -11.46 44.68
CA SER A 70 18.42 -10.20 45.39
C SER A 70 18.99 -9.06 44.56
N GLY A 71 18.12 -8.36 43.84
CA GLY A 71 18.52 -7.18 43.06
C GLY A 71 18.60 -5.95 43.94
N VAL A 72 19.82 -5.52 44.28
CA VAL A 72 20.09 -4.29 45.06
C VAL A 72 20.59 -3.12 44.19
N GLY A 73 20.60 -3.31 42.87
CA GLY A 73 20.92 -2.25 41.91
C GLY A 73 19.70 -1.47 41.41
N GLU A 74 19.99 -0.43 40.63
CA GLU A 74 19.03 0.43 39.97
C GLU A 74 18.44 -0.22 38.69
N ARG A 75 19.21 -1.09 38.02
CA ARG A 75 18.83 -1.74 36.76
C ARG A 75 18.81 -3.27 36.88
N GLU A 76 17.80 -3.79 37.57
CA GLU A 76 17.63 -5.21 37.92
C GLU A 76 16.62 -5.96 37.03
N GLY A 77 16.19 -5.37 35.92
CA GLY A 77 15.26 -6.04 34.98
C GLY A 77 13.85 -6.28 35.53
N ARG A 78 13.42 -5.48 36.51
CA ARG A 78 12.06 -5.55 37.09
C ARG A 78 11.01 -5.10 36.05
N VAL A 79 9.93 -5.87 35.90
CA VAL A 79 8.84 -5.57 34.93
C VAL A 79 7.51 -5.52 35.66
N PHE A 80 6.78 -4.41 35.50
CA PHE A 80 5.47 -4.21 36.12
C PHE A 80 4.34 -5.00 35.42
N SER A 81 4.28 -4.93 34.08
CA SER A 81 3.23 -5.58 33.29
C SER A 81 3.61 -7.02 32.92
N ALA A 82 2.77 -7.97 33.31
CA ALA A 82 2.91 -9.37 32.91
C ALA A 82 2.83 -9.56 31.38
N MET A 83 2.05 -8.72 30.69
CA MET A 83 1.99 -8.74 29.22
C MET A 83 3.33 -8.32 28.60
N VAL A 84 3.97 -7.28 29.14
CA VAL A 84 5.30 -6.83 28.71
C VAL A 84 6.35 -7.91 28.98
N LYS A 85 6.29 -8.58 30.14
CA LYS A 85 7.21 -9.68 30.43
C LYS A 85 7.05 -10.83 29.43
N ARG A 86 5.81 -11.29 29.21
CA ARG A 86 5.50 -12.42 28.30
C ARG A 86 5.88 -12.14 26.86
N ARG A 87 5.53 -10.96 26.31
CA ARG A 87 5.85 -10.64 24.90
C ARG A 87 7.35 -10.54 24.61
N ASN A 88 8.20 -10.38 25.64
CA ASN A 88 9.66 -10.35 25.52
C ASN A 88 10.31 -11.64 26.05
N TYR A 89 9.53 -12.71 26.28
CA TYR A 89 10.01 -13.98 26.86
C TYR A 89 10.77 -13.81 28.19
N GLY A 90 10.55 -12.72 28.94
CA GLY A 90 11.29 -12.43 30.16
C GLY A 90 12.74 -11.95 29.96
N MET A 91 13.17 -11.65 28.73
CA MET A 91 14.49 -11.07 28.42
C MET A 91 14.45 -9.54 28.51
N ILE A 92 14.90 -8.97 29.63
CA ILE A 92 14.63 -7.56 29.97
C ILE A 92 15.89 -6.68 29.94
N HIS A 93 17.07 -7.27 30.12
CA HIS A 93 18.31 -6.51 30.30
C HIS A 93 18.87 -5.86 29.04
N GLY A 94 18.28 -6.16 27.87
CA GLY A 94 18.76 -5.72 26.57
C GLY A 94 20.03 -6.43 26.13
N ILE A 95 20.67 -5.89 25.09
CA ILE A 95 21.94 -6.37 24.55
C ILE A 95 23.07 -5.39 24.81
N GLY A 96 24.30 -5.91 24.87
CA GLY A 96 25.53 -5.15 25.04
C GLY A 96 25.78 -4.61 26.44
N ARG A 97 26.82 -3.77 26.52
CA ARG A 97 27.26 -3.05 27.72
C ARG A 97 27.45 -1.57 27.40
N SER A 98 27.83 -0.78 28.40
CA SER A 98 27.88 0.69 28.30
C SER A 98 28.76 1.23 27.19
N GLY A 99 29.74 0.47 26.70
CA GLY A 99 30.67 0.90 25.65
C GLY A 99 30.77 -0.01 24.43
N ASP A 100 29.97 -1.09 24.35
CA ASP A 100 30.01 -2.00 23.19
C ASP A 100 28.72 -2.83 23.10
N LEU A 101 28.09 -2.78 21.93
CA LEU A 101 26.85 -3.49 21.63
C LEU A 101 27.03 -5.03 21.57
N ALA A 102 28.22 -5.50 21.22
CA ALA A 102 28.55 -6.91 21.09
C ALA A 102 29.15 -7.53 22.37
N GLU A 103 29.41 -6.71 23.40
CA GLU A 103 30.01 -7.19 24.64
C GLU A 103 29.00 -7.99 25.49
N LEU A 104 29.48 -9.10 26.04
CA LEU A 104 28.68 -10.00 26.87
C LEU A 104 28.22 -9.30 28.15
N GLN A 105 26.93 -9.46 28.49
CA GLN A 105 26.32 -8.90 29.68
C GLN A 105 26.28 -9.94 30.83
N PRO A 106 27.05 -9.77 31.92
CA PRO A 106 27.09 -10.77 33.01
C PRO A 106 25.74 -11.00 33.69
N LYS A 107 24.89 -9.96 33.77
CA LYS A 107 23.52 -10.06 34.32
C LYS A 107 22.52 -10.71 33.35
N ALA A 108 22.89 -10.91 32.08
CA ALA A 108 22.00 -11.30 31.01
C ALA A 108 22.71 -12.20 29.98
N LEU A 109 23.17 -13.37 30.45
CA LEU A 109 23.90 -14.33 29.63
C LEU A 109 23.02 -14.87 28.50
N GLY A 110 21.73 -15.08 28.76
CA GLY A 110 20.75 -15.51 27.77
C GLY A 110 20.55 -14.49 26.67
N SER A 111 20.30 -13.23 27.04
CA SER A 111 20.20 -12.11 26.09
C SER A 111 21.49 -11.92 25.29
N SER A 112 22.66 -12.15 25.90
CA SER A 112 23.96 -12.06 25.23
C SER A 112 24.15 -13.19 24.21
N LEU A 113 23.80 -14.42 24.57
CA LEU A 113 23.86 -15.57 23.68
C LEU A 113 22.86 -15.44 22.53
N LEU A 114 21.65 -14.94 22.82
CA LEU A 114 20.65 -14.60 21.81
C LEU A 114 21.27 -13.64 20.78
N ASN A 115 21.85 -12.53 21.23
CA ASN A 115 22.43 -11.54 20.32
C ASN A 115 23.59 -12.11 19.48
N ALA A 116 24.49 -12.87 20.12
CA ALA A 116 25.61 -13.51 19.44
C ALA A 116 25.13 -14.50 18.37
N LEU A 117 24.11 -15.30 18.69
CA LEU A 117 23.51 -16.23 17.75
C LEU A 117 22.82 -15.50 16.60
N SER A 118 21.99 -14.48 16.88
CA SER A 118 21.33 -13.68 15.86
C SER A 118 22.32 -13.05 14.88
N ASN A 119 23.44 -12.49 15.37
CA ASN A 119 24.50 -11.94 14.52
C ASN A 119 25.15 -13.00 13.63
N ALA A 120 25.35 -14.22 14.14
CA ALA A 120 25.91 -15.31 13.35
C ALA A 120 24.93 -15.82 12.27
N LEU A 121 23.65 -15.94 12.62
CA LEU A 121 22.59 -16.26 11.65
C LEU A 121 22.46 -15.16 10.59
N ALA A 122 22.57 -13.89 10.97
CA ALA A 122 22.58 -12.77 10.04
C ALA A 122 23.72 -12.88 9.03
N LEU A 123 24.93 -13.25 9.48
CA LEU A 123 26.06 -13.46 8.58
C LEU A 123 25.80 -14.62 7.61
N SER A 124 25.26 -15.74 8.11
CA SER A 124 24.84 -16.88 7.28
C SER A 124 23.84 -16.45 6.21
N VAL A 125 22.84 -15.66 6.57
CA VAL A 125 21.81 -15.17 5.64
C VAL A 125 22.38 -14.20 4.61
N ILE A 126 23.33 -13.35 4.99
CA ILE A 126 24.07 -12.48 4.07
C ILE A 126 24.83 -13.32 3.03
N HIS A 127 25.47 -14.41 3.45
CA HIS A 127 26.16 -15.35 2.55
C HIS A 127 25.18 -16.03 1.60
N ILE A 128 24.08 -16.58 2.12
CA ILE A 128 23.02 -17.22 1.32
C ILE A 128 22.38 -16.22 0.33
N SER A 129 22.32 -14.95 0.71
CA SER A 129 21.78 -13.89 -0.15
C SER A 129 22.70 -13.57 -1.33
N GLY A 130 24.00 -13.91 -1.25
CA GLY A 130 24.97 -13.77 -2.33
C GLY A 130 26.14 -12.85 -2.03
N ILE A 131 26.30 -12.37 -0.79
CA ILE A 131 27.48 -11.58 -0.35
C ILE A 131 28.44 -12.51 0.39
N SER A 132 28.94 -13.52 -0.32
CA SER A 132 29.74 -14.63 0.23
C SER A 132 31.06 -14.18 0.87
N LYS A 133 31.56 -12.99 0.50
CA LYS A 133 32.84 -12.47 1.01
C LYS A 133 32.69 -11.61 2.26
N CYS A 134 31.46 -11.30 2.70
CA CYS A 134 31.23 -10.59 3.96
C CYS A 134 31.89 -11.36 5.11
N LYS A 135 32.69 -10.67 5.93
CA LYS A 135 33.45 -11.30 7.01
C LYS A 135 32.78 -11.17 8.37
N LYS A 136 32.04 -10.08 8.58
CA LYS A 136 31.37 -9.81 9.84
C LYS A 136 30.15 -8.92 9.61
N CYS A 137 29.13 -9.11 10.44
CA CYS A 137 28.00 -8.21 10.52
C CYS A 137 27.51 -8.07 11.95
N ILE A 138 26.71 -7.02 12.19
CA ILE A 138 26.05 -6.77 13.47
C ILE A 138 24.62 -6.30 13.22
N ILE A 139 23.67 -6.85 13.99
CA ILE A 139 22.30 -6.36 14.07
C ILE A 139 22.28 -5.17 15.02
N ILE A 140 21.72 -4.05 14.56
CA ILE A 140 21.56 -2.83 15.34
C ILE A 140 20.07 -2.52 15.47
N PRO A 141 19.53 -2.31 16.69
CA PRO A 141 18.11 -2.05 16.91
C PRO A 141 17.74 -0.59 16.64
N VAL A 142 18.15 -0.09 15.47
CA VAL A 142 17.74 1.19 14.91
C VAL A 142 17.46 1.02 13.41
N ALA A 143 16.62 1.88 12.85
CA ALA A 143 16.33 1.89 11.42
C ALA A 143 17.58 2.17 10.58
N THR A 144 17.57 1.77 9.30
CA THR A 144 18.69 1.90 8.35
C THR A 144 19.35 3.28 8.34
N GLY A 145 18.57 4.37 8.38
CA GLY A 145 19.13 5.72 8.42
C GLY A 145 19.98 6.00 9.66
N MET A 146 19.50 5.61 10.84
CA MET A 146 20.27 5.77 12.08
C MET A 146 21.51 4.88 12.10
N ALA A 147 21.44 3.68 11.53
CA ALA A 147 22.62 2.83 11.38
C ALA A 147 23.65 3.45 10.42
N MET A 148 23.21 4.11 9.34
CA MET A 148 24.10 4.91 8.49
C MET A 148 24.74 6.07 9.27
N THR A 149 23.99 6.77 10.13
CA THR A 149 24.56 7.79 11.03
C THR A 149 25.67 7.21 11.92
N LEU A 150 25.45 6.03 12.51
CA LEU A 150 26.49 5.35 13.30
C LEU A 150 27.72 5.00 12.44
N CYS A 151 27.52 4.56 11.19
CA CYS A 151 28.62 4.32 10.25
C CYS A 151 29.43 5.59 9.99
N LEU A 152 28.76 6.72 9.74
CA LEU A 152 29.41 8.02 9.53
C LEU A 152 30.18 8.49 10.76
N MET A 153 29.60 8.32 11.95
CA MET A 153 30.31 8.64 13.20
C MET A 153 31.55 7.74 13.39
N SER A 154 31.48 6.47 13.00
CA SER A 154 32.62 5.55 13.03
C SER A 154 33.73 6.01 12.07
N PHE A 155 33.37 6.40 10.85
CA PHE A 155 34.34 6.97 9.91
C PHE A 155 34.92 8.29 10.41
N ARG A 156 34.13 9.13 11.07
CA ARG A 156 34.60 10.43 11.59
C ARG A 156 35.60 10.24 12.72
N LYS A 157 35.42 9.22 13.54
CA LYS A 157 36.42 8.85 14.55
C LYS A 157 37.75 8.41 13.91
N ALA A 158 37.70 7.75 12.76
CA ALA A 158 38.89 7.35 12.00
C ALA A 158 39.49 8.49 11.16
N ARG A 159 38.66 9.44 10.70
CA ARG A 159 39.02 10.60 9.86
C ARG A 159 38.49 11.89 10.50
N PRO A 160 39.08 12.38 11.60
CA PRO A 160 38.53 13.50 12.37
C PRO A 160 38.53 14.84 11.63
N GLN A 161 39.40 15.01 10.64
CA GLN A 161 39.51 16.22 9.82
C GLN A 161 38.55 16.22 8.62
N ALA A 162 37.90 15.09 8.33
CA ALA A 162 37.03 14.95 7.18
C ALA A 162 35.62 15.48 7.48
N THR A 163 35.17 16.46 6.70
CA THR A 163 33.90 17.16 6.89
C THR A 163 32.96 16.99 5.70
N HIS A 164 33.37 16.34 4.62
CA HIS A 164 32.58 16.23 3.39
C HIS A 164 32.05 14.82 3.15
N VAL A 165 30.78 14.69 2.81
CA VAL A 165 30.15 13.42 2.40
C VAL A 165 29.66 13.56 0.97
N ILE A 166 30.17 12.72 0.08
CA ILE A 166 29.73 12.67 -1.33
C ILE A 166 28.63 11.62 -1.43
N TRP A 167 27.49 11.98 -1.99
CA TRP A 167 26.32 11.10 -1.99
C TRP A 167 25.65 11.04 -3.36
N SER A 168 25.48 9.81 -3.87
CA SER A 168 24.71 9.56 -5.09
C SER A 168 23.23 9.83 -4.83
N ARG A 169 22.67 10.86 -5.48
CA ARG A 169 21.28 11.31 -5.22
C ARG A 169 20.28 10.16 -5.30
N VAL A 170 19.50 10.02 -4.23
CA VAL A 170 18.28 9.19 -4.15
C VAL A 170 17.25 9.88 -3.26
N ASP A 171 16.06 10.13 -3.77
CA ASP A 171 15.07 10.99 -3.09
C ASP A 171 14.31 10.24 -1.98
N GLN A 172 15.05 9.98 -0.90
CA GLN A 172 14.60 9.34 0.32
C GLN A 172 15.16 10.15 1.51
N LYS A 173 14.26 10.71 2.31
CA LYS A 173 14.62 11.69 3.37
C LYS A 173 15.64 11.15 4.38
N SER A 174 15.52 9.89 4.76
CA SER A 174 16.40 9.27 5.74
C SER A 174 17.87 9.19 5.28
N CYS A 175 18.13 9.15 3.97
CA CYS A 175 19.49 9.13 3.41
C CYS A 175 20.18 10.50 3.51
N ILE A 176 19.40 11.59 3.55
CA ILE A 176 19.91 12.95 3.75
C ILE A 176 20.06 13.21 5.25
N LYS A 177 18.99 12.91 6.00
CA LYS A 177 18.93 13.14 7.45
C LYS A 177 20.01 12.38 8.23
N CYS A 178 20.46 11.22 7.75
CA CYS A 178 21.51 10.49 8.44
C CYS A 178 22.87 11.20 8.40
N ILE A 179 23.09 12.06 7.40
CA ILE A 179 24.30 12.87 7.21
C ILE A 179 24.14 14.20 7.95
N THR A 180 23.04 14.91 7.71
CA THR A 180 22.81 16.26 8.28
C THR A 180 22.55 16.24 9.78
N ALA A 181 22.19 15.10 10.37
CA ALA A 181 22.10 14.93 11.82
C ALA A 181 23.47 15.04 12.53
N ILE A 182 24.57 14.95 11.80
CA ILE A 182 25.92 15.08 12.34
C ILE A 182 26.44 16.50 12.05
N GLU A 183 26.56 17.31 13.09
CA GLU A 183 27.05 18.68 12.99
C GLU A 183 28.46 18.76 12.39
N GLY A 184 28.68 19.68 11.46
CA GLY A 184 29.97 19.88 10.79
C GLY A 184 30.23 18.92 9.62
N LEU A 185 29.25 18.10 9.22
CA LEU A 185 29.30 17.40 7.93
C LEU A 185 28.55 18.19 6.85
N THR A 186 29.20 18.35 5.70
CA THR A 186 28.66 18.98 4.50
C THR A 186 28.31 17.90 3.49
N LEU A 187 27.05 17.87 3.07
CA LEU A 187 26.53 16.96 2.05
C LEU A 187 26.80 17.51 0.64
N HIS A 188 27.51 16.75 -0.17
CA HIS A 188 27.68 17.00 -1.61
C HIS A 188 26.79 16.04 -2.40
N VAL A 189 25.76 16.59 -3.02
CA VAL A 189 24.77 15.84 -3.80
C VAL A 189 25.29 15.63 -5.22
N VAL A 190 25.53 14.38 -5.59
CA VAL A 190 25.88 14.00 -6.97
C VAL A 190 24.61 13.60 -7.71
N GLU A 191 24.21 14.45 -8.66
CA GLU A 191 23.08 14.20 -9.55
C GLU A 191 23.31 12.96 -10.43
N GLN A 192 22.23 12.24 -10.72
CA GLN A 192 22.27 11.08 -11.60
C GLN A 192 22.39 11.52 -13.07
N ILE A 193 23.05 10.70 -13.90
CA ILE A 193 23.06 10.91 -15.36
C ILE A 193 21.77 10.32 -15.94
N TYR A 194 21.04 11.10 -16.72
CA TYR A 194 19.90 10.61 -17.50
C TYR A 194 20.39 10.02 -18.84
N GLN A 195 20.27 8.70 -19.00
CA GLN A 195 20.71 7.98 -20.19
C GLN A 195 19.71 6.88 -20.54
N HIS A 196 19.20 6.87 -21.77
CA HIS A 196 18.26 5.83 -22.24
C HIS A 196 17.04 5.67 -21.31
N ASP A 197 16.42 6.78 -20.92
CA ASP A 197 15.25 6.84 -20.03
C ASP A 197 15.45 6.31 -18.60
N ARG A 198 16.70 6.08 -18.17
CA ARG A 198 17.03 5.71 -16.79
C ARG A 198 18.02 6.67 -16.17
N LEU A 199 18.03 6.68 -14.85
CA LEU A 199 18.99 7.42 -14.05
C LEU A 199 20.11 6.49 -13.59
N CYS A 200 21.34 6.85 -13.94
CA CYS A 200 22.57 6.09 -13.67
C CYS A 200 23.52 6.90 -12.78
N THR A 201 24.41 6.20 -12.08
CA THR A 201 25.48 6.82 -11.28
C THR A 201 26.36 7.72 -12.13
N ASN A 202 26.60 8.95 -11.66
CA ASN A 202 27.57 9.85 -12.26
C ASN A 202 28.95 9.71 -11.60
N VAL A 203 29.68 8.65 -11.97
CA VAL A 203 31.00 8.36 -11.37
C VAL A 203 32.01 9.45 -11.70
N SER A 204 31.95 10.03 -12.91
CA SER A 204 32.81 11.15 -13.31
C SER A 204 32.61 12.37 -12.41
N LEU A 205 31.35 12.77 -12.14
CA LEU A 205 31.09 13.88 -11.23
C LEU A 205 31.47 13.56 -9.78
N MET A 206 31.36 12.29 -9.34
CA MET A 206 31.90 11.90 -8.03
C MET A 206 33.41 12.11 -7.97
N GLN A 207 34.14 11.68 -9.00
CA GLN A 207 35.58 11.86 -9.09
C GLN A 207 35.97 13.34 -9.11
N GLU A 208 35.33 14.14 -9.97
CA GLU A 208 35.55 15.61 -10.02
C GLU A 208 35.30 16.26 -8.65
N THR A 209 34.24 15.83 -7.94
CA THR A 209 33.94 16.33 -6.60
C THR A 209 35.03 15.95 -5.58
N VAL A 210 35.56 14.72 -5.64
CA VAL A 210 36.70 14.30 -4.80
C VAL A 210 37.93 15.16 -5.07
N GLU A 211 38.25 15.38 -6.35
CA GLU A 211 39.42 16.15 -6.78
C GLU A 211 39.33 17.63 -6.34
N VAL A 212 38.13 18.23 -6.40
CA VAL A 212 37.88 19.60 -5.95
C VAL A 212 37.99 19.77 -4.42
N LEU A 213 37.56 18.77 -3.64
CA LEU A 213 37.47 18.87 -2.18
C LEU A 213 38.76 18.48 -1.44
N ASN A 214 39.74 17.87 -2.12
CA ASN A 214 40.84 17.09 -1.53
C ASN A 214 40.33 15.78 -0.86
N PRO A 215 40.82 14.60 -1.26
CA PRO A 215 40.44 13.30 -0.67
C PRO A 215 40.51 13.20 0.86
N GLU A 216 41.46 13.88 1.51
CA GLU A 216 41.62 13.85 2.97
C GLU A 216 40.43 14.51 3.71
N SER A 217 39.77 15.47 3.09
CA SER A 217 38.62 16.18 3.64
C SER A 217 37.31 15.39 3.44
N VAL A 218 37.32 14.37 2.59
CA VAL A 218 36.16 13.51 2.30
C VAL A 218 36.07 12.40 3.34
N LEU A 219 34.94 12.37 4.05
CA LEU A 219 34.65 11.39 5.09
C LEU A 219 34.33 10.03 4.50
N CYS A 220 33.46 10.02 3.49
CA CYS A 220 33.11 8.82 2.73
C CYS A 220 32.34 9.18 1.45
N ILE A 221 32.24 8.20 0.54
CA ILE A 221 31.28 8.19 -0.56
C ILE A 221 30.13 7.26 -0.19
N ILE A 222 28.89 7.73 -0.36
CA ILE A 222 27.66 6.96 -0.12
C ILE A 222 26.98 6.62 -1.43
N THR A 223 26.83 5.32 -1.69
CA THR A 223 26.06 4.77 -2.82
C THR A 223 24.82 4.03 -2.34
N THR A 224 23.88 3.76 -3.24
CA THR A 224 22.61 3.07 -2.97
C THR A 224 22.35 2.00 -4.02
N THR A 225 22.20 0.75 -3.59
CA THR A 225 21.84 -0.38 -4.47
C THR A 225 20.33 -0.46 -4.68
N SER A 226 19.57 -0.57 -3.60
CA SER A 226 18.12 -0.77 -3.66
C SER A 226 17.39 0.58 -3.69
N CYS A 227 16.81 0.94 -4.84
CA CYS A 227 16.12 2.22 -5.06
C CYS A 227 14.84 2.06 -5.90
N PHE A 228 14.00 3.09 -5.91
CA PHE A 228 12.82 3.15 -6.78
C PHE A 228 13.24 3.43 -8.23
N ALA A 229 12.59 2.79 -9.19
CA ALA A 229 12.75 3.12 -10.60
C ALA A 229 12.27 4.58 -10.86
N PRO A 230 12.77 5.29 -11.89
CA PRO A 230 13.68 4.84 -12.94
C PRO A 230 15.17 4.94 -12.56
N ARG A 231 15.49 5.18 -11.29
CA ARG A 231 16.87 5.09 -10.80
C ARG A 231 17.35 3.65 -10.82
N SER A 232 18.50 3.44 -11.44
CA SER A 232 19.24 2.20 -11.39
C SER A 232 19.98 2.09 -10.06
N PRO A 233 20.22 0.87 -9.55
CA PRO A 233 21.24 0.65 -8.53
C PRO A 233 22.55 1.33 -8.93
N ASP A 234 23.26 1.89 -7.94
CA ASP A 234 24.53 2.53 -8.24
C ASP A 234 25.53 1.54 -8.85
N ASN A 235 26.42 2.04 -9.71
CA ASN A 235 27.58 1.29 -10.19
C ASN A 235 28.65 1.20 -9.10
N ILE A 236 28.34 0.44 -8.05
CA ILE A 236 29.18 0.31 -6.84
C ILE A 236 30.55 -0.30 -7.14
N GLU A 237 30.72 -1.00 -8.26
CA GLU A 237 32.02 -1.51 -8.70
C GLU A 237 32.97 -0.38 -9.10
N LEU A 238 32.54 0.51 -10.00
CA LEU A 238 33.37 1.66 -10.39
C LEU A 238 33.57 2.64 -9.23
N VAL A 239 32.54 2.85 -8.40
CA VAL A 239 32.69 3.69 -7.21
C VAL A 239 33.64 3.04 -6.19
N SER A 240 33.65 1.70 -6.07
CA SER A 240 34.62 1.03 -5.19
C SER A 240 36.07 1.17 -5.68
N GLU A 241 36.30 1.16 -6.99
CA GLU A 241 37.62 1.45 -7.58
C GLU A 241 38.05 2.89 -7.29
N LEU A 242 37.13 3.85 -7.43
CA LEU A 242 37.36 5.25 -7.07
C LEU A 242 37.71 5.41 -5.58
N CYS A 243 36.95 4.80 -4.70
CA CYS A 243 37.19 4.82 -3.25
C CYS A 243 38.53 4.19 -2.87
N ASP A 244 38.96 3.15 -3.58
CA ASP A 244 40.27 2.52 -3.38
C ASP A 244 41.40 3.44 -3.85
N GLN A 245 41.27 4.02 -5.05
CA GLN A 245 42.24 4.94 -5.64
C GLN A 245 42.54 6.15 -4.75
N TYR A 246 41.52 6.74 -4.14
CA TYR A 246 41.66 7.95 -3.31
C TYR A 246 41.73 7.67 -1.80
N ASP A 247 41.76 6.40 -1.37
CA ASP A 247 41.70 5.98 0.04
C ASP A 247 40.53 6.61 0.83
N ILE A 248 39.34 6.61 0.23
CA ILE A 248 38.11 7.17 0.81
C ILE A 248 37.19 6.02 1.25
N PRO A 249 36.65 6.04 2.49
CA PRO A 249 35.68 5.05 2.92
C PRO A 249 34.43 4.99 2.01
N HIS A 250 33.95 3.80 1.74
CA HIS A 250 32.75 3.57 0.92
C HIS A 250 31.63 2.94 1.76
N LEU A 251 30.50 3.66 1.86
CA LEU A 251 29.29 3.22 2.54
C LEU A 251 28.19 2.89 1.54
N VAL A 252 27.73 1.64 1.52
CA VAL A 252 26.65 1.23 0.61
C VAL A 252 25.32 1.14 1.37
N ASN A 253 24.36 1.96 0.97
CA ASN A 253 22.96 1.84 1.38
C ASN A 253 22.30 0.68 0.61
N ASN A 254 22.24 -0.49 1.25
CA ASN A 254 21.64 -1.71 0.72
C ASN A 254 20.30 -2.03 1.41
N ALA A 255 19.52 -0.99 1.73
CA ALA A 255 18.33 -1.04 2.58
C ALA A 255 17.45 -2.28 2.37
N TYR A 256 17.09 -2.59 1.12
CA TYR A 256 16.23 -3.72 0.76
C TYR A 256 16.82 -4.57 -0.37
N GLY A 257 18.14 -4.69 -0.40
CA GLY A 257 18.84 -5.41 -1.48
C GLY A 257 19.19 -6.87 -1.20
N LEU A 258 19.07 -7.39 0.03
CA LEU A 258 19.39 -8.80 0.33
C LEU A 258 18.44 -9.78 -0.40
N GLN A 259 17.20 -9.36 -0.61
CA GLN A 259 16.23 -10.08 -1.42
C GLN A 259 16.59 -10.17 -2.91
N SER A 260 17.64 -9.49 -3.39
CA SER A 260 18.09 -9.52 -4.78
C SER A 260 19.51 -10.09 -4.88
N SER A 261 19.63 -11.28 -5.48
CA SER A 261 20.93 -11.93 -5.73
C SER A 261 21.84 -11.09 -6.61
N LYS A 262 21.28 -10.36 -7.59
CA LYS A 262 22.04 -9.45 -8.47
C LYS A 262 22.70 -8.32 -7.68
N LEU A 263 21.97 -7.68 -6.76
CA LEU A 263 22.52 -6.61 -5.91
C LEU A 263 23.55 -7.15 -4.91
N CYS A 264 23.32 -8.34 -4.37
CA CYS A 264 24.28 -9.00 -3.48
C CYS A 264 25.57 -9.38 -4.19
N SER A 265 25.49 -9.95 -5.40
CA SER A 265 26.65 -10.28 -6.22
C SER A 265 27.45 -9.03 -6.60
N ALA A 266 26.78 -7.91 -6.87
CA ALA A 266 27.46 -6.64 -7.16
C ALA A 266 28.29 -6.13 -5.96
N LEU A 267 27.85 -6.38 -4.71
CA LEU A 267 28.62 -6.05 -3.50
C LEU A 267 29.89 -6.90 -3.37
N ASP A 268 29.79 -8.21 -3.61
CA ASP A 268 30.96 -9.11 -3.64
C ASP A 268 31.95 -8.69 -4.74
N GLN A 269 31.44 -8.29 -5.92
CA GLN A 269 32.25 -7.81 -7.04
C GLN A 269 32.92 -6.46 -6.75
N ALA A 270 32.19 -5.52 -6.15
CA ALA A 270 32.74 -4.23 -5.74
C ALA A 270 33.87 -4.40 -4.73
N ASN A 271 33.69 -5.22 -3.69
CA ASN A 271 34.77 -5.53 -2.76
C ASN A 271 35.97 -6.24 -3.40
N ARG A 272 35.76 -6.99 -4.49
CA ARG A 272 36.86 -7.62 -5.23
C ARG A 272 37.65 -6.61 -6.07
N ARG A 273 36.97 -5.63 -6.65
CA ARG A 273 37.55 -4.66 -7.60
C ARG A 273 38.16 -3.45 -6.92
N GLY A 274 37.63 -3.05 -5.77
CA GLY A 274 38.14 -1.92 -5.00
C GLY A 274 37.66 -1.95 -3.56
N ARG A 275 37.30 -0.79 -3.02
CA ARG A 275 37.01 -0.59 -1.60
C ARG A 275 35.50 -0.52 -1.31
N VAL A 276 35.05 -1.37 -0.39
CA VAL A 276 33.75 -1.27 0.30
C VAL A 276 33.97 -1.49 1.79
N ASP A 277 33.72 -0.48 2.62
CA ASP A 277 33.98 -0.57 4.06
C ASP A 277 32.78 -1.18 4.80
N LEU A 278 31.59 -0.61 4.56
CA LEU A 278 30.35 -1.03 5.21
C LEU A 278 29.18 -1.01 4.24
N PHE A 279 28.22 -1.91 4.45
CA PHE A 279 26.90 -1.85 3.82
C PHE A 279 25.80 -2.03 4.87
N VAL A 280 24.67 -1.34 4.69
CA VAL A 280 23.58 -1.30 5.67
C VAL A 280 22.29 -1.81 5.06
N GLN A 281 21.57 -2.69 5.75
CA GLN A 281 20.28 -3.24 5.32
C GLN A 281 19.22 -3.07 6.41
N SER A 282 17.95 -2.99 6.02
CA SER A 282 16.82 -3.01 6.96
C SER A 282 16.37 -4.45 7.20
N VAL A 283 15.95 -4.75 8.44
CA VAL A 283 15.43 -6.08 8.75
C VAL A 283 13.99 -6.26 8.26
N ASP A 284 13.16 -5.23 8.37
CA ASP A 284 11.76 -5.25 7.98
C ASP A 284 11.59 -5.52 6.48
N LYS A 285 12.41 -4.89 5.63
CA LYS A 285 12.28 -4.98 4.17
C LYS A 285 12.86 -6.25 3.56
N ASN A 286 13.72 -6.97 4.27
CA ASN A 286 14.37 -8.18 3.76
C ASN A 286 13.86 -9.46 4.43
N PHE A 287 13.26 -9.37 5.63
CA PHE A 287 12.91 -10.53 6.45
C PHE A 287 11.49 -10.49 7.01
N MET A 288 10.63 -9.55 6.56
CA MET A 288 9.22 -9.47 6.99
C MET A 288 9.05 -9.28 8.51
N MET A 289 9.92 -8.46 9.09
CA MET A 289 9.95 -8.15 10.52
C MET A 289 9.34 -6.77 10.81
N PRO A 290 8.99 -6.46 12.07
CA PRO A 290 8.64 -5.10 12.46
C PRO A 290 9.73 -4.08 12.11
N VAL A 291 9.32 -2.86 11.75
CA VAL A 291 10.22 -1.74 11.49
C VAL A 291 11.02 -1.40 12.74
N GLY A 292 12.31 -1.11 12.59
CA GLY A 292 13.15 -0.58 13.67
C GLY A 292 14.50 -1.25 13.84
N GLY A 293 14.84 -2.22 12.98
CA GLY A 293 16.15 -2.87 12.99
C GLY A 293 16.92 -2.72 11.69
N SER A 294 18.23 -2.89 11.78
CA SER A 294 19.12 -2.94 10.63
C SER A 294 20.25 -3.94 10.85
N ILE A 295 20.87 -4.36 9.76
CA ILE A 295 22.09 -5.15 9.76
C ILE A 295 23.17 -4.30 9.11
N VAL A 296 24.32 -4.20 9.75
CA VAL A 296 25.51 -3.58 9.16
C VAL A 296 26.53 -4.67 8.92
N GLY A 297 26.88 -4.89 7.66
CA GLY A 297 27.90 -5.85 7.25
C GLY A 297 29.14 -5.16 6.71
N GLY A 298 30.28 -5.86 6.80
CA GLY A 298 31.55 -5.39 6.28
C GLY A 298 32.44 -6.54 5.81
N PHE A 299 33.42 -6.19 4.97
CA PHE A 299 34.45 -7.12 4.50
C PHE A 299 35.69 -7.11 5.41
N LYS A 300 35.82 -6.08 6.26
CA LYS A 300 36.87 -5.89 7.26
C LYS A 300 36.27 -5.94 8.68
N PRO A 301 36.46 -7.04 9.45
CA PRO A 301 35.87 -7.19 10.79
C PRO A 301 36.14 -6.01 11.74
N GLU A 302 37.33 -5.44 11.68
CA GLU A 302 37.80 -4.33 12.52
C GLU A 302 36.95 -3.05 12.37
N ILE A 303 36.39 -2.82 11.18
CA ILE A 303 35.51 -1.67 10.93
C ILE A 303 34.15 -1.90 11.60
N VAL A 304 33.61 -3.12 11.49
CA VAL A 304 32.35 -3.51 12.14
C VAL A 304 32.49 -3.50 13.68
N ASP A 305 33.65 -3.91 14.20
CA ASP A 305 33.93 -3.83 15.64
C ASP A 305 34.03 -2.39 16.15
N SER A 306 34.62 -1.50 15.36
CA SER A 306 34.71 -0.07 15.70
C SER A 306 33.33 0.57 15.78
N LEU A 307 32.42 0.19 14.87
CA LEU A 307 31.02 0.60 14.89
C LEU A 307 30.29 0.10 16.15
N SER A 308 30.47 -1.18 16.51
CA SER A 308 29.83 -1.78 17.69
C SER A 308 30.17 -1.05 18.99
N LYS A 309 31.44 -0.64 19.12
CA LYS A 309 31.97 0.11 20.28
C LYS A 309 31.52 1.58 20.33
N LEU A 310 30.92 2.08 19.26
CA LEU A 310 30.47 3.46 19.18
C LEU A 310 29.06 3.66 19.76
N TYR A 311 28.25 2.60 19.80
CA TYR A 311 26.90 2.66 20.31
C TYR A 311 26.91 2.95 21.83
N PRO A 312 26.40 4.10 22.29
CA PRO A 312 26.47 4.47 23.70
C PRO A 312 25.39 3.74 24.51
N GLY A 313 25.80 2.88 25.43
CA GLY A 313 24.88 2.18 26.31
C GLY A 313 24.36 0.84 25.77
N ARG A 314 23.37 0.30 26.47
CA ARG A 314 22.68 -0.94 26.08
C ARG A 314 21.57 -0.64 25.08
N ALA A 315 21.23 -1.64 24.26
CA ALA A 315 20.17 -1.52 23.29
C ALA A 315 19.06 -2.56 23.49
N SER A 316 17.92 -2.37 22.82
CA SER A 316 16.81 -3.32 22.85
C SER A 316 17.21 -4.67 22.24
N ALA A 317 16.83 -5.77 22.90
CA ALA A 317 17.02 -7.13 22.38
C ALA A 317 15.93 -7.56 21.39
N SER A 318 14.84 -6.79 21.25
CA SER A 318 13.66 -7.19 20.46
C SER A 318 14.03 -7.51 19.02
N VAL A 319 14.84 -6.66 18.37
CA VAL A 319 15.22 -6.87 16.96
C VAL A 319 16.03 -8.16 16.78
N SER A 320 16.97 -8.45 17.69
CA SER A 320 17.75 -9.69 17.63
C SER A 320 16.89 -10.92 17.91
N MET A 321 15.89 -10.80 18.79
CA MET A 321 14.95 -11.87 19.12
C MET A 321 13.98 -12.16 17.96
N ASP A 322 13.41 -11.11 17.38
CA ASP A 322 12.55 -11.20 16.20
C ASP A 322 13.35 -11.80 15.04
N PHE A 323 14.60 -11.38 14.83
CA PHE A 323 15.46 -11.94 13.77
C PHE A 323 15.74 -13.44 14.00
N LEU A 324 16.13 -13.82 15.22
CA LEU A 324 16.39 -15.23 15.56
C LEU A 324 15.15 -16.09 15.31
N THR A 325 14.00 -15.65 15.83
CA THR A 325 12.72 -16.33 15.71
C THR A 325 12.34 -16.51 14.25
N THR A 326 12.37 -15.44 13.47
CA THR A 326 12.02 -15.46 12.04
C THR A 326 12.96 -16.36 11.24
N MET A 327 14.27 -16.32 11.49
CA MET A 327 15.22 -17.17 10.75
C MET A 327 15.10 -18.65 11.09
N LEU A 328 14.77 -19.00 12.34
CA LEU A 328 14.52 -20.39 12.73
C LEU A 328 13.19 -20.91 12.17
N ALA A 329 12.13 -20.10 12.23
CA ALA A 329 10.81 -20.45 11.70
C ALA A 329 10.81 -20.56 10.17
N MET A 330 11.62 -19.74 9.50
CA MET A 330 11.72 -19.75 8.04
C MET A 330 12.66 -20.86 7.55
N GLY A 331 13.87 -20.95 8.12
CA GLY A 331 14.93 -21.80 7.58
C GLY A 331 15.43 -21.35 6.20
N GLU A 332 16.51 -21.96 5.74
CA GLU A 332 17.18 -21.60 4.48
C GLU A 332 16.31 -21.87 3.27
N ARG A 333 15.70 -23.06 3.21
CA ARG A 333 14.90 -23.49 2.06
C ARG A 333 13.73 -22.54 1.78
N GLN A 334 13.01 -22.13 2.82
CA GLN A 334 11.88 -21.20 2.65
C GLN A 334 12.36 -19.79 2.29
N TYR A 335 13.45 -19.32 2.91
CA TYR A 335 14.02 -18.01 2.57
C TYR A 335 14.43 -17.95 1.09
N GLN A 336 15.12 -18.98 0.60
CA GLN A 336 15.47 -19.09 -0.82
C GLN A 336 14.22 -19.18 -1.71
N CYS A 337 13.23 -19.99 -1.34
CA CYS A 337 11.97 -20.12 -2.07
C CYS A 337 11.26 -18.76 -2.22
N MET A 338 11.17 -17.97 -1.14
CA MET A 338 10.56 -16.63 -1.19
C MET A 338 11.35 -15.64 -2.05
N ARG A 339 12.67 -15.74 -2.09
CA ARG A 339 13.51 -14.94 -2.99
C ARG A 339 13.30 -15.30 -4.45
N SER A 340 13.15 -16.59 -4.76
CA SER A 340 12.82 -17.07 -6.11
C SER A 340 11.42 -16.61 -6.51
N ALA A 341 10.41 -16.82 -5.65
CA ALA A 341 9.04 -16.37 -5.90
C ALA A 341 8.97 -14.86 -6.14
N ARG A 342 9.76 -14.05 -5.42
CA ARG A 342 9.87 -12.60 -5.68
C ARG A 342 10.33 -12.28 -7.11
N VAL A 343 11.26 -13.07 -7.67
CA VAL A 343 11.71 -12.89 -9.06
C VAL A 343 10.58 -13.19 -10.04
N ASP A 344 9.85 -14.28 -9.82
CA ASP A 344 8.70 -14.66 -10.64
C ASP A 344 7.57 -13.62 -10.54
N HIS A 345 7.29 -13.15 -9.33
CA HIS A 345 6.33 -12.07 -9.04
C HIS A 345 6.73 -10.74 -9.68
N PHE A 346 8.04 -10.42 -9.73
CA PHE A 346 8.52 -9.25 -10.47
C PHE A 346 8.19 -9.37 -11.97
N GLN A 347 8.40 -10.55 -12.56
CA GLN A 347 8.08 -10.79 -13.98
C GLN A 347 6.58 -10.71 -14.24
N HIS A 348 5.76 -11.29 -13.36
CA HIS A 348 4.30 -11.24 -13.49
C HIS A 348 3.76 -9.81 -13.36
N LEU A 349 4.23 -9.07 -12.35
CA LEU A 349 3.90 -7.65 -12.18
C LEU A 349 4.34 -6.81 -13.38
N HIS A 350 5.55 -7.05 -13.89
CA HIS A 350 6.06 -6.35 -15.07
C HIS A 350 5.21 -6.63 -16.31
N ALA A 351 4.84 -7.90 -16.57
CA ALA A 351 4.00 -8.26 -17.71
C ALA A 351 2.61 -7.61 -17.61
N GLY A 352 1.99 -7.62 -16.42
CA GLY A 352 0.70 -6.97 -16.21
C GLY A 352 0.75 -5.44 -16.37
N LEU A 353 1.79 -4.80 -15.84
CA LEU A 353 1.99 -3.36 -16.01
C LEU A 353 2.31 -2.98 -17.46
N GLN A 354 3.04 -3.82 -18.19
CA GLN A 354 3.29 -3.64 -19.62
C GLN A 354 1.98 -3.69 -20.41
N ALA A 355 1.13 -4.68 -20.16
CA ALA A 355 -0.17 -4.81 -20.82
C ALA A 355 -1.10 -3.61 -20.49
N TRP A 356 -1.11 -3.16 -19.23
CA TRP A 356 -1.85 -1.96 -18.84
C TRP A 356 -1.33 -0.71 -19.55
N ALA A 357 0.00 -0.53 -19.58
CA ALA A 357 0.64 0.62 -20.21
C ALA A 357 0.31 0.68 -21.71
N GLU A 358 0.41 -0.44 -22.42
CA GLU A 358 0.03 -0.54 -23.84
C GLU A 358 -1.45 -0.15 -24.06
N LYS A 359 -2.35 -0.62 -23.20
CA LYS A 359 -3.79 -0.30 -23.29
C LYS A 359 -4.09 1.17 -23.03
N THR A 360 -3.33 1.83 -22.15
CA THR A 360 -3.54 3.25 -21.81
C THR A 360 -2.69 4.21 -22.64
N ASN A 361 -1.93 3.71 -23.63
CA ASN A 361 -0.90 4.44 -24.37
C ASN A 361 0.15 5.10 -23.46
N GLU A 362 0.49 4.42 -22.37
CA GLU A 362 1.63 4.71 -21.51
C GLU A 362 2.78 3.74 -21.81
N GLN A 363 3.92 3.90 -21.15
CA GLN A 363 5.12 3.11 -21.39
C GLN A 363 5.82 2.70 -20.10
N ILE A 364 6.39 1.49 -20.06
CA ILE A 364 7.34 1.10 -19.03
C ILE A 364 8.65 1.88 -19.25
N ILE A 365 9.11 2.57 -18.21
CA ILE A 365 10.41 3.25 -18.23
C ILE A 365 11.51 2.20 -18.00
N SER A 366 12.30 1.95 -19.04
CA SER A 366 13.27 0.85 -19.06
C SER A 366 14.39 1.02 -18.02
N CYS A 367 14.39 0.15 -17.02
CA CYS A 367 15.42 0.13 -15.96
C CYS A 367 15.92 -1.31 -15.69
N PRO A 368 16.67 -1.93 -16.62
CA PRO A 368 16.97 -3.37 -16.58
C PRO A 368 17.83 -3.81 -15.38
N LYS A 369 18.56 -2.88 -14.76
CA LYS A 369 19.35 -3.14 -13.55
C LYS A 369 18.50 -3.09 -12.27
N ASN A 370 17.31 -2.49 -12.30
CA ASN A 370 16.40 -2.46 -11.16
C ASN A 370 15.43 -3.65 -11.25
N ASN A 371 15.70 -4.69 -10.48
CA ASN A 371 14.92 -5.93 -10.50
C ASN A 371 13.96 -6.06 -9.31
N ILE A 372 13.63 -4.93 -8.67
CA ILE A 372 12.67 -4.85 -7.56
C ILE A 372 11.57 -3.85 -7.90
N SER A 373 11.92 -2.65 -8.37
CA SER A 373 10.98 -1.57 -8.67
C SER A 373 10.84 -1.35 -10.17
N ILE A 374 9.60 -1.07 -10.59
CA ILE A 374 9.18 -0.77 -11.95
C ILE A 374 8.65 0.66 -11.97
N ALA A 375 8.86 1.39 -13.06
CA ALA A 375 8.28 2.70 -13.31
C ALA A 375 7.48 2.66 -14.61
N VAL A 376 6.26 3.22 -14.57
CA VAL A 376 5.38 3.37 -15.73
C VAL A 376 5.16 4.86 -15.94
N SER A 377 5.33 5.34 -17.18
CA SER A 377 5.05 6.73 -17.54
C SER A 377 3.59 7.09 -17.27
N LEU A 378 3.37 8.40 -17.10
CA LEU A 378 2.05 9.02 -17.04
C LEU A 378 1.96 10.15 -18.08
N ASP A 379 2.58 9.96 -19.24
CA ASP A 379 2.67 10.98 -20.29
C ASP A 379 1.30 11.23 -20.91
N ARG A 380 0.54 10.15 -21.20
CA ARG A 380 -0.79 10.29 -21.78
C ARG A 380 -1.78 10.84 -20.76
N LEU A 381 -1.65 10.49 -19.49
CA LEU A 381 -2.41 11.11 -18.41
C LEU A 381 -2.09 12.61 -18.31
N ALA A 382 -0.81 12.98 -18.33
CA ALA A 382 -0.37 14.38 -18.28
C ALA A 382 -0.92 15.19 -19.46
N GLU A 383 -0.88 14.66 -20.69
CA GLU A 383 -1.50 15.27 -21.86
C GLU A 383 -3.00 15.52 -21.65
N LYS A 384 -3.74 14.50 -21.16
CA LYS A 384 -5.19 14.60 -20.93
C LYS A 384 -5.57 15.64 -19.88
N CYS A 385 -4.71 15.86 -18.88
CA CYS A 385 -4.96 16.84 -17.83
C CYS A 385 -4.21 18.17 -18.02
N ASN A 386 -3.71 18.46 -19.23
CA ASN A 386 -2.93 19.67 -19.52
C ASN A 386 -1.78 19.89 -18.52
N ASP A 387 -1.10 18.81 -18.14
CA ASP A 387 0.02 18.78 -17.20
C ASP A 387 -0.33 19.26 -15.77
N ASP A 388 -1.60 19.24 -15.37
CA ASP A 388 -2.01 19.56 -14.00
C ASP A 388 -1.54 18.49 -13.00
N ILE A 389 -0.55 18.87 -12.18
CA ILE A 389 0.04 18.04 -11.12
C ILE A 389 -1.02 17.50 -10.14
N ASN A 390 -2.08 18.24 -9.84
CA ASN A 390 -3.13 17.77 -8.92
C ASN A 390 -3.91 16.60 -9.53
N GLU A 391 -4.16 16.63 -10.84
CA GLU A 391 -4.85 15.54 -11.54
C GLU A 391 -3.94 14.34 -11.76
N ILE A 392 -2.63 14.54 -11.99
CA ILE A 392 -1.66 13.44 -12.06
C ILE A 392 -1.56 12.73 -10.70
N THR A 393 -1.41 13.49 -9.61
CA THR A 393 -1.32 12.92 -8.25
C THR A 393 -2.61 12.27 -7.77
N ARG A 394 -3.76 12.61 -8.36
CA ARG A 394 -5.06 11.98 -8.09
C ARG A 394 -5.07 10.48 -8.40
N LEU A 395 -4.27 10.00 -9.35
CA LEU A 395 -4.11 8.56 -9.57
C LEU A 395 -3.62 7.85 -8.29
N GLY A 396 -2.69 8.47 -7.56
CA GLY A 396 -2.16 7.93 -6.30
C GLY A 396 -3.23 7.86 -5.21
N SER A 397 -4.04 8.91 -5.06
CA SER A 397 -5.13 8.92 -4.08
C SER A 397 -6.25 7.93 -4.45
N MET A 398 -6.52 7.75 -5.74
CA MET A 398 -7.46 6.77 -6.27
C MET A 398 -7.02 5.33 -6.01
N LEU A 399 -5.73 5.02 -6.17
CA LEU A 399 -5.17 3.71 -5.85
C LEU A 399 -5.26 3.47 -4.33
N PHE A 400 -4.88 4.47 -3.53
CA PHE A 400 -4.92 4.37 -2.07
C PHE A 400 -6.35 4.14 -1.53
N SER A 401 -7.35 4.88 -2.01
CA SER A 401 -8.75 4.70 -1.59
C SER A 401 -9.35 3.34 -2.00
N ARG A 402 -8.72 2.66 -2.97
CA ARG A 402 -9.05 1.30 -3.40
C ARG A 402 -8.20 0.22 -2.71
N ASN A 403 -7.54 0.56 -1.60
CA ASN A 403 -6.69 -0.32 -0.81
C ASN A 403 -5.42 -0.80 -1.53
N VAL A 404 -4.89 0.00 -2.46
CA VAL A 404 -3.55 -0.23 -3.03
C VAL A 404 -2.55 0.63 -2.26
N THR A 405 -1.64 -0.02 -1.54
CA THR A 405 -0.55 0.63 -0.82
C THR A 405 0.79 0.39 -1.51
N GLY A 406 1.74 1.32 -1.38
CA GLY A 406 3.09 1.17 -1.93
C GLY A 406 3.25 1.58 -3.40
N ALA A 407 2.15 1.78 -4.13
CA ALA A 407 2.18 2.44 -5.43
C ALA A 407 2.43 3.95 -5.24
N ARG A 408 3.48 4.48 -5.87
CA ARG A 408 3.90 5.88 -5.69
C ARG A 408 3.80 6.64 -7.00
N VAL A 409 2.91 7.62 -7.09
CA VAL A 409 2.90 8.58 -8.20
C VAL A 409 3.94 9.66 -7.95
N VAL A 410 4.75 9.94 -8.96
CA VAL A 410 5.87 10.89 -8.95
C VAL A 410 5.65 11.92 -10.07
N PRO A 411 5.08 13.09 -9.74
CA PRO A 411 5.03 14.19 -10.67
C PRO A 411 6.40 14.89 -10.80
N THR A 412 6.75 15.34 -11.99
CA THR A 412 7.85 16.29 -12.23
C THR A 412 7.37 17.73 -11.99
N GLY A 413 8.30 18.65 -11.74
CA GLY A 413 8.02 20.05 -11.39
C GLY A 413 7.80 20.30 -9.89
N VAL A 414 7.85 19.27 -9.04
CA VAL A 414 7.67 19.41 -7.59
C VAL A 414 9.02 19.57 -6.90
N ASN A 415 9.30 20.76 -6.37
CA ASN A 415 10.50 21.02 -5.58
C ASN A 415 10.27 20.74 -4.10
N LYS A 416 11.34 20.42 -3.37
CA LYS A 416 11.27 20.20 -1.93
C LYS A 416 12.54 20.64 -1.22
N ILE A 417 12.38 21.33 -0.09
CA ILE A 417 13.48 21.66 0.80
C ILE A 417 13.56 20.60 1.90
N ILE A 418 14.73 19.98 2.06
CA ILE A 418 15.00 18.98 3.11
C ILE A 418 16.28 19.42 3.83
N GLU A 419 16.17 19.70 5.13
CA GLU A 419 17.33 20.09 5.96
C GLU A 419 18.11 21.29 5.36
N GLY A 420 17.38 22.27 4.82
CA GLY A 420 17.96 23.46 4.19
C GLY A 420 18.43 23.31 2.74
N ILE A 421 18.42 22.09 2.19
CA ILE A 421 18.85 21.80 0.82
C ILE A 421 17.63 21.73 -0.10
N GLU A 422 17.61 22.53 -1.17
CA GLU A 422 16.57 22.48 -2.19
C GLU A 422 16.83 21.35 -3.20
N PHE A 423 15.84 20.48 -3.38
CA PHE A 423 15.83 19.44 -4.39
C PHE A 423 14.76 19.74 -5.44
N LYS A 424 15.19 19.91 -6.69
CA LYS A 424 14.29 20.02 -7.84
C LYS A 424 13.75 18.65 -8.23
N ASN A 425 12.48 18.57 -8.61
CA ASN A 425 11.80 17.31 -8.97
C ASN A 425 11.94 16.22 -7.90
N TRP A 426 11.59 16.54 -6.66
CA TRP A 426 11.68 15.61 -5.54
C TRP A 426 10.82 14.37 -5.73
N GLY A 427 11.45 13.21 -5.63
CA GLY A 427 10.88 11.90 -5.90
C GLY A 427 11.37 11.33 -7.22
N ALA A 428 11.77 12.18 -8.16
CA ALA A 428 12.28 11.80 -9.47
C ALA A 428 13.75 11.36 -9.47
N HIS A 429 14.47 11.57 -8.36
CA HIS A 429 15.90 11.24 -8.20
C HIS A 429 16.83 12.06 -9.10
N SER A 430 16.33 13.09 -9.76
CA SER A 430 17.09 13.92 -10.70
C SER A 430 16.43 15.28 -10.89
N SER A 431 17.23 16.33 -10.96
CA SER A 431 16.77 17.69 -11.28
C SER A 431 16.33 17.87 -12.73
N ILE A 432 16.67 16.93 -13.63
CA ILE A 432 16.42 17.03 -15.08
C ILE A 432 15.34 16.06 -15.59
N MET A 433 14.75 15.22 -14.72
CA MET A 433 13.65 14.33 -15.11
C MET A 433 12.44 15.14 -15.60
N ARG A 434 11.88 14.76 -16.75
CA ARG A 434 10.76 15.46 -17.40
C ARG A 434 9.47 14.66 -17.50
N ARG A 435 9.52 13.35 -17.21
CA ARG A 435 8.36 12.46 -17.31
C ARG A 435 7.75 12.26 -15.94
N HIS A 436 6.43 12.41 -15.86
CA HIS A 436 5.65 11.91 -14.73
C HIS A 436 5.59 10.40 -14.80
N TYR A 437 5.58 9.74 -13.65
CA TYR A 437 5.48 8.29 -13.62
C TYR A 437 4.84 7.83 -12.31
N PHE A 438 4.50 6.55 -12.24
CA PHE A 438 4.28 5.90 -10.96
C PHE A 438 5.15 4.66 -10.82
N ASN A 439 5.42 4.29 -9.57
CA ASN A 439 6.16 3.11 -9.22
C ASN A 439 5.27 2.01 -8.68
N ALA A 440 5.64 0.78 -9.02
CA ALA A 440 5.26 -0.43 -8.30
C ALA A 440 6.53 -1.26 -8.03
N ALA A 441 6.48 -2.20 -7.10
CA ALA A 441 7.62 -3.04 -6.79
C ALA A 441 7.18 -4.45 -6.37
N ALA A 442 7.99 -5.44 -6.73
CA ALA A 442 7.85 -6.81 -6.25
C ALA A 442 8.92 -7.09 -5.19
N ALA A 443 8.53 -6.91 -3.93
CA ALA A 443 9.34 -7.20 -2.76
C ALA A 443 9.05 -8.60 -2.19
N ILE A 444 9.99 -9.13 -1.40
CA ILE A 444 9.88 -10.45 -0.77
C ILE A 444 8.64 -10.50 0.12
N GLY A 445 7.93 -11.62 0.05
CA GLY A 445 6.66 -11.81 0.76
C GLY A 445 5.41 -11.38 0.00
N MET A 446 5.54 -10.62 -1.11
CA MET A 446 4.42 -10.31 -1.99
C MET A 446 3.80 -11.61 -2.54
N GLN A 447 2.48 -11.69 -2.59
CA GLN A 447 1.72 -12.83 -3.08
C GLN A 447 1.12 -12.55 -4.48
N LEU A 448 0.89 -13.61 -5.26
CA LEU A 448 0.34 -13.48 -6.62
C LEU A 448 -1.01 -12.76 -6.66
N HIS A 449 -1.93 -13.11 -5.74
CA HIS A 449 -3.26 -12.50 -5.67
C HIS A 449 -3.21 -10.99 -5.37
N GLU A 450 -2.16 -10.49 -4.70
CA GLU A 450 -1.98 -9.05 -4.47
C GLU A 450 -1.62 -8.33 -5.76
N ILE A 451 -0.83 -8.97 -6.63
CA ILE A 451 -0.50 -8.45 -7.97
C ILE A 451 -1.76 -8.40 -8.83
N GLU A 452 -2.52 -9.50 -8.89
CA GLU A 452 -3.76 -9.58 -9.67
C GLU A 452 -4.79 -8.53 -9.23
N ARG A 453 -4.97 -8.37 -7.92
CA ARG A 453 -5.84 -7.33 -7.36
C ARG A 453 -5.35 -5.92 -7.71
N PHE A 454 -4.04 -5.68 -7.63
CA PHE A 454 -3.46 -4.39 -7.99
C PHE A 454 -3.70 -4.06 -9.47
N LEU A 455 -3.43 -5.00 -10.37
CA LEU A 455 -3.63 -4.84 -11.81
C LEU A 455 -5.10 -4.61 -12.15
N SER A 456 -6.02 -5.40 -11.58
CA SER A 456 -7.47 -5.20 -11.75
C SER A 456 -7.94 -3.83 -11.22
N THR A 457 -7.38 -3.39 -10.09
CA THR A 457 -7.67 -2.05 -9.54
C THR A 457 -7.18 -0.96 -10.48
N LEU A 458 -5.97 -1.10 -11.02
CA LEU A 458 -5.36 -0.15 -11.96
C LEU A 458 -6.17 -0.07 -13.26
N GLU A 459 -6.65 -1.19 -13.80
CA GLU A 459 -7.60 -1.21 -14.93
C GLU A 459 -8.89 -0.47 -14.59
N SER A 460 -9.46 -0.71 -13.41
CA SER A 460 -10.70 -0.05 -12.98
C SER A 460 -10.57 1.47 -12.81
N THR A 461 -9.35 1.99 -12.58
CA THR A 461 -9.11 3.44 -12.52
C THR A 461 -9.15 4.11 -13.89
N ALA A 462 -8.96 3.35 -14.97
CA ALA A 462 -9.11 3.83 -16.34
C ALA A 462 -10.54 3.67 -16.89
N ALA A 463 -11.40 2.92 -16.19
CA ALA A 463 -12.77 2.62 -16.62
C ALA A 463 -13.68 3.86 -16.56
N VAL A 464 -14.53 4.01 -17.56
CA VAL A 464 -15.50 5.11 -17.65
C VAL A 464 -16.79 4.63 -16.98
N ARG A 465 -17.11 5.12 -15.78
CA ARG A 465 -18.23 4.57 -14.98
C ARG A 465 -19.54 5.33 -15.11
N ASP A 466 -19.46 6.61 -15.45
CA ASP A 466 -20.62 7.50 -15.60
C ASP A 466 -20.30 8.65 -16.57
N CYS A 467 -21.29 9.50 -16.84
CA CYS A 467 -21.14 10.63 -17.74
C CYS A 467 -20.21 11.73 -17.22
N TYR A 468 -19.90 11.74 -15.92
CA TYR A 468 -18.87 12.63 -15.38
C TYR A 468 -17.48 12.18 -15.83
N ASP A 469 -17.21 10.87 -15.83
CA ASP A 469 -15.97 10.33 -16.39
C ASP A 469 -15.88 10.55 -17.90
N VAL A 470 -16.99 10.41 -18.64
CA VAL A 470 -17.07 10.73 -20.09
C VAL A 470 -16.66 12.16 -20.37
N GLN A 471 -17.24 13.12 -19.62
CA GLN A 471 -16.93 14.54 -19.76
C GLN A 471 -15.46 14.82 -19.45
N LYS A 472 -14.97 14.29 -18.34
CA LYS A 472 -13.58 14.50 -17.89
C LYS A 472 -12.57 13.95 -18.89
N GLN A 473 -12.89 12.82 -19.52
CA GLN A 473 -12.04 12.20 -20.53
C GLN A 473 -12.27 12.75 -21.95
N GLN A 474 -13.17 13.72 -22.12
CA GLN A 474 -13.54 14.33 -23.41
C GLN A 474 -13.87 13.30 -24.49
N LEU A 475 -14.59 12.24 -24.08
CA LEU A 475 -14.94 11.16 -24.98
C LEU A 475 -16.15 11.55 -25.85
N PRO A 476 -16.14 11.21 -27.14
CA PRO A 476 -17.25 11.54 -28.03
C PRO A 476 -18.50 10.75 -27.65
N LEU A 477 -19.66 11.43 -27.66
CA LEU A 477 -20.96 10.79 -27.46
C LEU A 477 -21.47 10.18 -28.76
N LEU A 478 -22.24 9.11 -28.62
CA LEU A 478 -23.11 8.56 -29.67
C LEU A 478 -24.27 9.54 -29.96
N PRO A 479 -24.93 9.43 -31.14
CA PRO A 479 -26.13 10.20 -31.45
C PRO A 479 -27.17 10.16 -30.33
N GLY A 480 -27.85 11.28 -30.09
CA GLY A 480 -28.83 11.39 -28.99
C GLY A 480 -28.21 11.63 -27.60
N GLY A 481 -26.88 11.75 -27.51
CA GLY A 481 -26.17 12.05 -26.27
C GLY A 481 -25.87 10.81 -25.42
N PHE A 482 -25.70 9.64 -26.03
CA PHE A 482 -25.46 8.39 -25.32
C PHE A 482 -23.98 7.98 -25.25
N PHE A 483 -23.61 7.18 -24.26
CA PHE A 483 -22.28 6.58 -24.13
C PHE A 483 -22.36 5.18 -23.49
N MET A 484 -21.45 4.27 -23.86
CA MET A 484 -21.33 2.95 -23.21
C MET A 484 -20.35 3.02 -22.04
N VAL A 485 -20.84 2.96 -20.81
CA VAL A 485 -20.00 2.96 -19.59
C VAL A 485 -19.72 1.55 -19.10
N ASP A 486 -18.60 1.38 -18.40
CA ASP A 486 -18.17 0.13 -17.81
C ASP A 486 -18.89 -0.14 -16.48
N VAL A 487 -19.51 -1.30 -16.35
CA VAL A 487 -20.35 -1.67 -15.21
C VAL A 487 -19.77 -2.90 -14.50
N PRO A 488 -19.55 -2.88 -13.17
CA PRO A 488 -19.07 -4.06 -12.44
C PRO A 488 -20.06 -5.22 -12.59
N CYS A 489 -19.62 -6.30 -13.24
CA CYS A 489 -20.45 -7.48 -13.47
C CYS A 489 -20.33 -8.45 -12.29
N SER A 490 -21.40 -8.65 -11.51
CA SER A 490 -21.46 -9.61 -10.39
C SER A 490 -21.21 -11.06 -10.84
N ALA A 491 -21.70 -11.46 -12.01
CA ALA A 491 -21.43 -12.77 -12.61
C ALA A 491 -19.97 -12.96 -13.07
N CYS A 492 -19.29 -11.87 -13.45
CA CYS A 492 -17.90 -11.86 -13.91
C CYS A 492 -16.91 -11.79 -12.75
N LEU A 493 -17.32 -11.17 -11.63
CA LEU A 493 -16.62 -11.21 -10.35
C LEU A 493 -16.64 -12.63 -9.75
N ALA A 494 -17.72 -13.38 -9.95
CA ALA A 494 -17.83 -14.77 -9.49
C ALA A 494 -16.99 -15.77 -10.31
N CYS A 495 -16.66 -15.47 -11.57
CA CYS A 495 -15.88 -16.37 -12.44
C CYS A 495 -14.36 -16.16 -12.39
N GLY A 496 -13.85 -15.27 -11.52
CA GLY A 496 -12.41 -15.08 -11.30
C GLY A 496 -11.63 -14.49 -12.48
N THR A 497 -12.30 -14.05 -13.55
CA THR A 497 -11.63 -13.52 -14.75
C THR A 497 -11.29 -12.03 -14.68
N GLY A 498 -11.72 -11.31 -13.64
CA GLY A 498 -11.38 -9.90 -13.42
C GLY A 498 -11.86 -8.92 -14.50
N LYS A 499 -12.57 -9.39 -15.53
CA LYS A 499 -13.09 -8.54 -16.61
C LYS A 499 -14.22 -7.65 -16.08
N LEU A 500 -14.15 -6.35 -16.31
CA LEU A 500 -15.30 -5.41 -16.30
C LEU A 500 -16.23 -5.72 -17.50
N GLY A 501 -16.66 -6.97 -17.66
CA GLY A 501 -17.27 -7.48 -18.89
C GLY A 501 -18.72 -7.08 -19.15
N CYS A 502 -19.29 -6.15 -18.39
CA CYS A 502 -20.62 -5.61 -18.67
C CYS A 502 -20.51 -4.11 -18.96
N SER A 503 -21.23 -3.68 -19.99
CA SER A 503 -21.32 -2.28 -20.37
C SER A 503 -22.78 -1.86 -20.32
N LYS A 504 -23.04 -0.60 -19.96
CA LYS A 504 -24.39 -0.03 -19.92
C LYS A 504 -24.43 1.21 -20.78
N LEU A 505 -25.44 1.29 -21.64
CA LEU A 505 -25.72 2.50 -22.39
C LEU A 505 -26.35 3.52 -21.45
N VAL A 506 -25.76 4.71 -21.35
CA VAL A 506 -26.24 5.80 -20.50
C VAL A 506 -26.36 7.08 -21.31
N ARG A 507 -27.33 7.92 -20.96
CA ARG A 507 -27.50 9.24 -21.57
C ARG A 507 -26.75 10.29 -20.76
N CYS A 508 -25.89 11.02 -21.43
CA CYS A 508 -25.04 12.05 -20.86
C CYS A 508 -25.55 13.45 -21.20
N ASP A 509 -25.78 14.25 -20.17
CA ASP A 509 -26.00 15.69 -20.30
C ASP A 509 -24.70 16.40 -19.91
N LEU A 510 -23.99 16.89 -20.94
CA LEU A 510 -22.68 17.52 -20.82
C LEU A 510 -22.74 19.05 -20.82
N GLU A 511 -23.93 19.64 -20.85
CA GLU A 511 -24.13 21.08 -21.04
C GLU A 511 -24.75 21.72 -19.79
N THR A 512 -25.80 21.13 -19.23
CA THR A 512 -26.55 21.71 -18.11
C THR A 512 -25.69 21.86 -16.85
N ASP A 513 -25.65 23.05 -16.25
CA ASP A 513 -24.94 23.32 -14.99
C ASP A 513 -23.46 22.85 -15.00
N GLY A 514 -22.78 23.01 -16.15
CA GLY A 514 -21.40 22.56 -16.33
C GLY A 514 -21.23 21.07 -16.67
N GLY A 515 -22.33 20.35 -16.94
CA GLY A 515 -22.33 19.01 -17.51
C GLY A 515 -21.91 17.87 -16.57
N GLY A 516 -21.63 16.70 -17.16
CA GLY A 516 -21.21 15.49 -16.43
C GLY A 516 -22.37 14.77 -15.75
N TRP A 517 -23.60 15.04 -16.19
CA TRP A 517 -24.80 14.43 -15.66
C TRP A 517 -25.09 13.10 -16.35
N THR A 518 -25.37 12.07 -15.54
CA THR A 518 -25.94 10.82 -16.02
C THR A 518 -27.44 10.90 -15.83
N VAL A 519 -28.21 10.87 -16.93
CA VAL A 519 -29.67 10.87 -16.87
C VAL A 519 -30.13 9.46 -16.49
N ILE A 520 -30.86 9.35 -15.38
CA ILE A 520 -31.31 8.06 -14.83
C ILE A 520 -32.77 7.75 -15.14
N GLN A 521 -33.54 8.80 -15.43
CA GLN A 521 -34.93 8.70 -15.84
C GLN A 521 -35.30 9.91 -16.68
N ARG A 522 -36.09 9.69 -17.72
CA ARG A 522 -36.73 10.74 -18.52
C ARG A 522 -38.18 10.34 -18.80
N ARG A 523 -39.12 11.27 -18.68
CA ARG A 523 -40.53 11.16 -19.10
C ARG A 523 -40.86 12.38 -19.94
N GLU A 524 -41.25 12.19 -21.18
CA GLU A 524 -41.68 13.26 -22.08
C GLU A 524 -42.85 12.82 -22.97
N ASN A 525 -43.03 11.52 -23.18
CA ASN A 525 -44.05 10.95 -24.04
C ASN A 525 -44.71 9.72 -23.39
N PRO A 526 -46.05 9.66 -23.23
CA PRO A 526 -46.74 8.57 -22.53
C PRO A 526 -46.73 7.18 -23.23
N LEU A 527 -45.83 6.93 -24.18
CA LEU A 527 -45.78 5.67 -24.94
C LEU A 527 -45.12 4.50 -24.19
N VAL A 528 -44.15 4.78 -23.33
CA VAL A 528 -43.46 3.74 -22.56
C VAL A 528 -44.24 3.49 -21.28
N ASP A 529 -44.59 2.23 -21.04
CA ASP A 529 -45.25 1.80 -19.81
C ASP A 529 -44.23 1.68 -18.67
N PHE A 530 -44.52 2.36 -17.56
CA PHE A 530 -43.73 2.30 -16.33
C PHE A 530 -44.35 1.35 -15.30
N ASN A 531 -45.38 0.59 -15.65
CA ASN A 531 -45.88 -0.53 -14.85
C ASN A 531 -45.03 -1.80 -15.06
N GLY A 532 -43.71 -1.66 -14.91
CA GLY A 532 -42.75 -2.75 -15.11
C GLY A 532 -42.64 -3.69 -13.91
N ASN A 533 -42.19 -4.92 -14.17
CA ASN A 533 -41.89 -5.92 -13.15
C ASN A 533 -40.52 -5.68 -12.48
N TRP A 534 -40.18 -6.46 -11.45
CA TRP A 534 -38.94 -6.31 -10.71
C TRP A 534 -37.69 -6.43 -11.59
N ALA A 535 -37.67 -7.38 -12.53
CA ALA A 535 -36.54 -7.61 -13.42
C ALA A 535 -36.36 -6.45 -14.42
N GLU A 536 -37.44 -5.91 -14.95
CA GLU A 536 -37.42 -4.73 -15.83
C GLU A 536 -36.87 -3.51 -15.07
N TYR A 537 -37.34 -3.26 -13.85
CA TYR A 537 -36.80 -2.17 -13.02
C TYR A 537 -35.36 -2.40 -12.55
N ARG A 538 -34.95 -3.65 -12.34
CA ARG A 538 -33.55 -4.03 -12.06
C ARG A 538 -32.65 -3.67 -13.24
N ASP A 539 -33.01 -4.13 -14.43
CA ASP A 539 -32.18 -4.09 -15.63
C ASP A 539 -32.29 -2.75 -16.38
N GLY A 540 -33.42 -2.05 -16.24
CA GLY A 540 -33.79 -0.83 -16.97
C GLY A 540 -34.57 -1.13 -18.24
N PHE A 541 -35.40 -0.17 -18.66
CA PHE A 541 -36.31 -0.29 -19.81
C PHE A 541 -36.60 1.09 -20.42
N GLY A 542 -37.24 1.08 -21.60
CA GLY A 542 -37.70 2.28 -22.31
C GLY A 542 -36.91 2.59 -23.58
N ASP A 543 -37.06 3.83 -24.06
CA ASP A 543 -36.47 4.34 -25.30
C ASP A 543 -35.62 5.61 -25.06
N GLU A 544 -35.31 6.35 -26.12
CA GLU A 544 -34.45 7.54 -26.02
C GLU A 544 -35.07 8.74 -25.29
N ASN A 545 -36.40 8.78 -25.22
CA ASN A 545 -37.19 9.88 -24.66
C ASN A 545 -37.84 9.50 -23.32
N ASP A 546 -38.27 8.24 -23.17
CA ASP A 546 -38.90 7.74 -21.96
C ASP A 546 -38.21 6.46 -21.47
N PHE A 547 -37.48 6.54 -20.36
CA PHE A 547 -36.76 5.38 -19.83
C PHE A 547 -36.50 5.42 -18.34
N TRP A 548 -36.20 4.23 -17.80
CA TRP A 548 -35.59 4.03 -16.49
C TRP A 548 -34.26 3.30 -16.65
N ILE A 549 -33.18 3.84 -16.08
CA ILE A 549 -31.82 3.32 -16.31
C ILE A 549 -31.58 1.92 -15.74
N GLY A 550 -32.34 1.52 -14.71
CA GLY A 550 -32.20 0.24 -14.01
C GLY A 550 -31.57 0.39 -12.61
N ASN A 551 -32.19 -0.26 -11.63
CA ASN A 551 -31.82 -0.16 -10.22
C ASN A 551 -30.47 -0.79 -9.91
N GLU A 552 -30.07 -1.84 -10.64
CA GLU A 552 -28.78 -2.47 -10.43
C GLU A 552 -27.64 -1.52 -10.81
N TYR A 553 -27.78 -0.80 -11.92
CA TYR A 553 -26.81 0.25 -12.28
C TYR A 553 -26.77 1.37 -11.24
N LEU A 554 -27.93 1.83 -10.75
CA LEU A 554 -28.01 2.86 -9.70
C LEU A 554 -27.31 2.44 -8.41
N HIS A 555 -27.50 1.19 -7.97
CA HIS A 555 -26.80 0.63 -6.83
C HIS A 555 -25.28 0.68 -7.04
N GLN A 556 -24.81 0.15 -8.17
CA GLN A 556 -23.39 0.04 -8.45
C GLN A 556 -22.71 1.40 -8.55
N ILE A 557 -23.31 2.36 -9.26
CA ILE A 557 -22.71 3.69 -9.43
C ILE A 557 -22.73 4.50 -8.13
N SER A 558 -23.82 4.42 -7.37
CA SER A 558 -23.91 5.15 -6.10
C SER A 558 -22.99 4.57 -5.03
N ASN A 559 -22.84 3.24 -4.96
CA ASN A 559 -21.86 2.57 -4.11
C ASN A 559 -20.41 2.90 -4.51
N TYR A 560 -20.11 2.93 -5.81
CA TYR A 560 -18.81 3.33 -6.33
C TYR A 560 -18.45 4.78 -5.96
N ARG A 561 -19.41 5.71 -6.11
CA ARG A 561 -19.19 7.13 -5.84
C ARG A 561 -19.25 7.48 -4.36
N LEU A 562 -19.86 6.65 -3.50
CA LEU A 562 -19.87 6.84 -2.05
C LEU A 562 -18.45 7.00 -1.47
N ARG A 563 -17.47 6.28 -2.03
CA ARG A 563 -16.04 6.37 -1.62
C ARG A 563 -15.30 7.56 -2.22
N ASN A 564 -15.94 8.30 -3.14
CA ASN A 564 -15.33 9.35 -3.95
C ASN A 564 -16.16 10.65 -3.91
N GLY A 565 -16.70 10.99 -2.73
CA GLY A 565 -17.44 12.23 -2.49
C GLY A 565 -18.96 12.11 -2.60
N GLY A 566 -19.49 10.96 -3.04
CA GLY A 566 -20.93 10.71 -3.17
C GLY A 566 -21.55 11.31 -4.45
N LEU A 567 -22.84 11.01 -4.67
CA LEU A 567 -23.62 11.55 -5.79
C LEU A 567 -24.61 12.59 -5.29
N LYS A 568 -24.89 13.59 -6.11
CA LYS A 568 -26.12 14.39 -6.03
C LYS A 568 -27.12 13.89 -7.06
N LEU A 569 -28.39 13.89 -6.68
CA LEU A 569 -29.55 13.71 -7.56
C LEU A 569 -30.17 15.07 -7.81
N CYS A 570 -30.48 15.41 -9.05
CA CYS A 570 -31.27 16.56 -9.41
C CYS A 570 -32.41 16.13 -10.33
N VAL A 571 -33.58 16.71 -10.09
CA VAL A 571 -34.81 16.45 -10.82
C VAL A 571 -35.24 17.76 -11.46
N GLU A 572 -35.44 17.74 -12.76
CA GLU A 572 -36.01 18.85 -13.53
C GLU A 572 -37.40 18.45 -14.00
N LEU A 573 -38.36 19.34 -13.78
CA LEU A 573 -39.78 19.11 -14.03
C LEU A 573 -40.33 20.27 -14.86
N LEU A 574 -41.19 19.97 -15.83
CA LEU A 574 -42.01 20.95 -16.54
C LEU A 574 -43.47 20.73 -16.13
N ASP A 575 -44.12 21.76 -15.60
CA ASP A 575 -45.55 21.70 -15.29
C ASP A 575 -46.45 22.03 -16.50
N ASP A 576 -47.74 21.85 -16.31
CA ASP A 576 -48.79 22.14 -17.30
C ASP A 576 -48.94 23.64 -17.65
N GLU A 577 -48.30 24.52 -16.88
CA GLU A 577 -48.21 25.97 -17.14
C GLU A 577 -46.87 26.36 -17.81
N ASN A 578 -46.03 25.38 -18.16
CA ASN A 578 -44.69 25.53 -18.72
C ASN A 578 -43.66 26.18 -17.78
N GLU A 579 -43.86 26.14 -16.46
CA GLU A 579 -42.82 26.51 -15.51
C GLU A 579 -41.85 25.34 -15.26
N ILE A 580 -40.56 25.66 -15.17
CA ILE A 580 -39.50 24.70 -14.89
C ILE A 580 -39.18 24.71 -13.39
N HIS A 581 -39.24 23.54 -12.77
CA HIS A 581 -38.87 23.32 -11.36
C HIS A 581 -37.64 22.44 -11.27
N ILE A 582 -36.66 22.82 -10.45
CA ILE A 582 -35.39 22.09 -10.27
C ILE A 582 -35.18 21.83 -8.79
N ASP A 583 -35.14 20.55 -8.43
CA ASP A 583 -35.03 20.09 -7.06
C ASP A 583 -33.88 19.07 -6.93
N CYS A 584 -32.99 19.27 -5.98
CA CYS A 584 -31.77 18.48 -5.82
C CYS A 584 -31.57 17.94 -4.40
N TRP A 585 -30.92 16.78 -4.30
CA TRP A 585 -30.56 16.11 -3.07
C TRP A 585 -29.09 15.69 -3.09
N THR A 586 -28.38 15.95 -2.00
CA THR A 586 -27.02 15.42 -1.80
C THR A 586 -27.06 13.94 -1.42
N HIS A 587 -25.92 13.25 -1.48
CA HIS A 587 -25.76 11.87 -0.99
C HIS A 587 -26.80 10.86 -1.52
N PHE A 588 -27.10 10.90 -2.81
CA PHE A 588 -27.94 9.91 -3.48
C PHE A 588 -27.30 8.52 -3.41
N TYR A 589 -27.99 7.57 -2.81
CA TYR A 589 -27.53 6.20 -2.67
C TYR A 589 -28.68 5.20 -2.79
N VAL A 590 -28.42 4.10 -3.51
CA VAL A 590 -29.34 2.98 -3.67
C VAL A 590 -28.65 1.71 -3.15
N ALA A 591 -29.28 1.02 -2.20
CA ALA A 591 -28.75 -0.20 -1.60
C ALA A 591 -28.78 -1.39 -2.58
N SER A 592 -28.25 -2.53 -2.16
CA SER A 592 -28.16 -3.72 -3.03
C SER A 592 -29.53 -4.34 -3.35
N GLU A 593 -29.60 -5.24 -4.34
CA GLU A 593 -30.82 -6.03 -4.62
C GLU A 593 -31.26 -6.85 -3.38
N TYR A 594 -30.30 -7.38 -2.62
CA TYR A 594 -30.55 -8.07 -1.34
C TYR A 594 -31.24 -7.18 -0.31
N GLU A 595 -30.88 -5.90 -0.29
CA GLU A 595 -31.50 -4.86 0.53
C GLU A 595 -32.67 -4.16 -0.20
N ARG A 596 -33.14 -4.76 -1.30
CA ARG A 596 -34.31 -4.33 -2.08
C ARG A 596 -34.19 -2.89 -2.57
N TYR A 597 -32.99 -2.51 -3.01
CA TYR A 597 -32.70 -1.20 -3.59
C TYR A 597 -33.15 -0.02 -2.72
N LEU A 598 -32.97 -0.11 -1.40
CA LEU A 598 -33.34 0.96 -0.46
C LEU A 598 -32.73 2.32 -0.86
N LEU A 599 -33.55 3.38 -0.89
CA LEU A 599 -33.15 4.74 -1.24
C LEU A 599 -32.69 5.54 -0.02
N LEU A 600 -31.49 6.13 -0.10
CA LEU A 600 -31.02 7.15 0.81
C LEU A 600 -30.79 8.46 0.05
N LEU A 601 -31.20 9.56 0.68
CA LEU A 601 -31.05 10.93 0.19
C LEU A 601 -30.58 11.81 1.34
N GLY A 602 -29.62 12.69 1.08
CA GLY A 602 -29.15 13.71 2.01
C GLY A 602 -29.99 14.98 1.95
N ILE A 603 -29.32 16.12 2.14
CA ILE A 603 -29.90 17.46 2.22
C ILE A 603 -30.55 17.84 0.88
N TYR A 604 -31.79 18.33 0.98
CA TYR A 604 -32.60 18.86 -0.12
C TYR A 604 -32.32 20.36 -0.37
N LYS A 605 -32.27 20.77 -1.64
CA LYS A 605 -32.21 22.15 -2.11
C LYS A 605 -32.85 22.26 -3.49
N GLY A 606 -33.77 23.20 -3.69
CA GLY A 606 -34.49 23.30 -4.94
C GLY A 606 -35.41 24.51 -5.05
N SER A 607 -36.11 24.62 -6.18
CA SER A 607 -37.12 25.64 -6.42
C SER A 607 -38.39 25.42 -5.60
N SER A 608 -38.68 24.16 -5.22
CA SER A 608 -39.84 23.82 -4.40
C SER A 608 -39.61 24.15 -2.92
N LYS A 609 -40.68 24.53 -2.21
CA LYS A 609 -40.61 24.79 -0.77
C LYS A 609 -40.53 23.50 0.07
N PHE A 610 -40.87 22.36 -0.52
CA PHE A 610 -41.03 21.08 0.15
C PHE A 610 -40.12 20.01 -0.46
N ASP A 611 -39.55 19.15 0.40
CA ASP A 611 -38.85 17.93 -0.04
C ASP A 611 -39.90 16.88 -0.43
N ASN A 612 -40.22 16.81 -1.72
CA ASN A 612 -41.21 15.87 -2.27
C ASN A 612 -40.79 14.39 -2.13
N PHE A 613 -39.51 14.09 -1.89
CA PHE A 613 -39.00 12.73 -1.67
C PHE A 613 -38.83 12.38 -0.18
N MET A 614 -39.25 13.26 0.74
CA MET A 614 -39.14 13.02 2.18
C MET A 614 -39.73 11.67 2.60
N SER A 615 -40.88 11.29 2.03
CA SER A 615 -41.58 10.04 2.35
C SER A 615 -40.98 8.80 1.67
N SER A 616 -40.22 8.99 0.59
CA SER A 616 -39.48 7.95 -0.15
C SER A 616 -38.11 7.65 0.48
N ARG A 617 -37.54 8.61 1.23
CA ARG A 617 -36.25 8.44 1.92
C ARG A 617 -36.33 7.28 2.92
N GLY A 618 -35.37 6.35 2.81
CA GLY A 618 -35.28 5.17 3.67
C GLY A 618 -36.27 4.05 3.32
N ARG A 619 -36.94 4.12 2.16
CA ARG A 619 -37.86 3.07 1.69
C ARG A 619 -37.15 2.12 0.75
N VAL A 620 -37.62 0.87 0.74
CA VAL A 620 -37.25 -0.14 -0.26
C VAL A 620 -38.02 0.10 -1.55
N PHE A 621 -37.48 -0.35 -2.68
CA PHE A 621 -38.17 -0.29 -3.96
C PHE A 621 -39.27 -1.36 -4.02
N ALA A 622 -40.34 -1.07 -4.75
CA ALA A 622 -41.48 -1.96 -4.95
C ALA A 622 -41.93 -1.92 -6.41
N THR A 623 -42.35 -3.07 -6.94
CA THR A 623 -43.04 -3.27 -8.24
C THR A 623 -44.29 -4.11 -8.01
N TYR A 624 -45.18 -4.23 -9.00
CA TYR A 624 -46.45 -4.95 -8.82
C TYR A 624 -46.27 -6.44 -8.47
N ASP A 625 -45.19 -7.07 -8.92
CA ASP A 625 -44.81 -8.47 -8.69
C ASP A 625 -43.89 -8.67 -7.48
N ASN A 626 -43.42 -7.57 -6.87
CA ASN A 626 -42.56 -7.57 -5.69
C ASN A 626 -42.89 -6.36 -4.79
N ASP A 627 -44.17 -6.30 -4.38
CA ASP A 627 -44.70 -5.19 -3.61
C ASP A 627 -44.33 -5.34 -2.13
N ASN A 628 -43.29 -4.62 -1.73
CA ASN A 628 -42.72 -4.67 -0.38
C ASN A 628 -43.34 -3.61 0.55
N SER A 629 -44.59 -3.21 0.33
CA SER A 629 -45.30 -2.24 1.17
C SER A 629 -45.39 -2.74 2.61
N ALA A 630 -45.22 -1.84 3.60
CA ALA A 630 -45.35 -2.24 5.01
C ALA A 630 -46.83 -2.36 5.47
N MET A 631 -47.80 -2.25 4.55
CA MET A 631 -49.21 -2.43 4.85
C MET A 631 -49.68 -3.82 4.39
N PRO A 632 -50.16 -4.69 5.31
CA PRO A 632 -50.64 -6.04 4.96
C PRO A 632 -51.83 -6.10 3.98
N VAL A 633 -52.46 -4.95 3.67
CA VAL A 633 -53.79 -4.88 3.05
C VAL A 633 -53.76 -4.19 1.67
N ILE A 634 -52.73 -3.40 1.34
CA ILE A 634 -52.66 -2.66 0.06
C ILE A 634 -51.29 -2.86 -0.60
N GLN A 635 -51.31 -3.41 -1.81
CA GLN A 635 -50.18 -3.45 -2.73
C GLN A 635 -50.11 -2.12 -3.49
N CYS A 636 -49.23 -1.22 -3.05
CA CYS A 636 -49.13 0.15 -3.56
C CYS A 636 -48.61 0.24 -4.99
N ALA A 637 -47.58 -0.54 -5.31
CA ALA A 637 -47.02 -0.56 -6.66
C ALA A 637 -48.05 -1.12 -7.67
N SER A 638 -48.82 -2.13 -7.26
CA SER A 638 -49.93 -2.66 -8.06
C SER A 638 -51.08 -1.65 -8.21
N TYR A 639 -51.48 -0.98 -7.13
CA TYR A 639 -52.57 0.00 -7.16
C TYR A 639 -52.23 1.22 -8.04
N TRP A 640 -51.01 1.74 -7.95
CA TRP A 640 -50.54 2.89 -8.73
C TRP A 640 -49.93 2.52 -10.08
N GLN A 641 -49.89 1.23 -10.42
CA GLN A 641 -49.32 0.70 -11.67
C GLN A 641 -47.93 1.28 -12.00
N THR A 642 -47.04 1.27 -11.01
CA THR A 642 -45.70 1.83 -11.16
C THR A 642 -44.70 1.29 -10.14
N GLY A 643 -43.43 1.23 -10.52
CA GLY A 643 -42.34 0.93 -9.59
C GLY A 643 -41.77 2.19 -8.93
N TRP A 644 -41.71 2.21 -7.58
CA TRP A 644 -41.14 3.33 -6.83
C TRP A 644 -40.75 2.96 -5.39
N TRP A 645 -40.03 3.87 -4.74
CA TRP A 645 -39.83 3.90 -3.29
C TRP A 645 -41.07 4.45 -2.59
N MET A 646 -42.14 3.67 -2.58
CA MET A 646 -43.46 4.06 -2.07
C MET A 646 -43.45 4.35 -0.57
N ASN A 647 -44.24 5.34 -0.15
CA ASN A 647 -44.43 5.63 1.27
C ASN A 647 -45.37 4.62 1.95
N LEU A 648 -45.35 4.58 3.29
CA LEU A 648 -46.16 3.64 4.08
C LEU A 648 -47.66 3.88 3.99
N GLN A 649 -48.06 5.09 3.66
CA GLN A 649 -49.46 5.48 3.53
C GLN A 649 -50.00 5.25 2.12
N CYS A 650 -49.21 4.61 1.24
CA CYS A 650 -49.59 4.32 -0.13
C CYS A 650 -49.98 5.55 -0.96
N ARG A 651 -49.43 6.72 -0.63
CA ARG A 651 -49.75 7.96 -1.35
C ARG A 651 -48.83 8.13 -2.56
N PRO A 652 -49.33 8.63 -3.69
CA PRO A 652 -48.55 8.79 -4.92
C PRO A 652 -47.60 10.00 -4.88
N GLU A 653 -47.66 10.81 -3.81
CA GLU A 653 -46.90 12.05 -3.64
C GLU A 653 -45.39 11.83 -3.87
N GLY A 654 -44.81 12.60 -4.79
CA GLY A 654 -43.39 12.49 -5.14
C GLY A 654 -43.04 11.27 -6.00
N THR A 655 -44.01 10.56 -6.58
CA THR A 655 -43.74 9.43 -7.49
C THR A 655 -43.63 9.91 -8.93
N LEU A 656 -42.42 9.87 -9.49
CA LEU A 656 -42.15 10.37 -10.86
C LEU A 656 -42.30 9.30 -11.95
N ASN A 657 -42.58 8.06 -11.56
CA ASN A 657 -42.79 6.95 -12.50
C ASN A 657 -44.27 6.69 -12.81
N LEU A 658 -45.21 7.47 -12.25
CA LEU A 658 -46.64 7.34 -12.57
C LEU A 658 -46.90 7.59 -14.08
N PRO A 659 -48.03 7.12 -14.61
CA PRO A 659 -48.56 7.60 -15.88
C PRO A 659 -48.60 9.14 -15.94
N LEU A 660 -48.18 9.72 -17.07
CA LEU A 660 -48.20 11.18 -17.28
C LEU A 660 -49.61 11.75 -17.46
N GLN A 661 -50.58 10.90 -17.80
CA GLN A 661 -51.98 11.26 -17.99
C GLN A 661 -52.87 10.09 -17.55
N SER A 662 -54.11 10.40 -17.16
CA SER A 662 -55.11 9.39 -16.82
C SER A 662 -55.44 8.48 -17.99
N SER A 663 -55.60 7.18 -17.73
CA SER A 663 -56.04 6.20 -18.72
C SER A 663 -57.46 5.72 -18.43
N LEU A 664 -58.16 5.21 -19.45
CA LEU A 664 -59.49 4.59 -19.28
C LEU A 664 -59.46 3.40 -18.30
N ASN A 665 -58.31 2.73 -18.16
CA ASN A 665 -58.12 1.59 -17.28
C ASN A 665 -57.81 1.99 -15.82
N THR A 666 -57.35 3.24 -15.60
CA THR A 666 -56.94 3.77 -14.28
C THR A 666 -57.37 5.22 -14.11
N PRO A 667 -58.69 5.51 -14.07
CA PRO A 667 -59.20 6.88 -14.05
C PRO A 667 -58.85 7.65 -12.77
N TYR A 668 -58.46 6.95 -11.70
CA TYR A 668 -58.01 7.55 -10.42
C TYR A 668 -56.54 7.96 -10.42
N ILE A 669 -55.76 7.57 -11.44
CA ILE A 669 -54.37 8.02 -11.62
C ILE A 669 -54.42 9.24 -12.52
N GLU A 670 -54.51 10.42 -11.94
CA GLU A 670 -54.70 11.67 -12.68
C GLU A 670 -53.42 12.15 -13.38
N GLY A 671 -52.24 11.73 -12.90
CA GLY A 671 -50.95 12.08 -13.46
C GLY A 671 -49.84 12.15 -12.41
N ILE A 672 -48.70 12.75 -12.79
CA ILE A 672 -47.62 13.07 -11.85
C ILE A 672 -47.93 14.44 -11.24
N PHE A 673 -47.89 14.52 -9.91
CA PHE A 673 -48.07 15.79 -9.19
C PHE A 673 -46.88 16.13 -8.31
N TRP A 674 -46.53 17.42 -8.27
CA TRP A 674 -45.39 17.94 -7.52
C TRP A 674 -45.77 19.17 -6.70
N ARG A 675 -45.28 19.26 -5.45
CA ARG A 675 -45.56 20.43 -4.60
C ARG A 675 -44.55 21.54 -4.87
N THR A 676 -45.03 22.70 -5.33
CA THR A 676 -44.19 23.85 -5.71
C THR A 676 -44.23 25.00 -4.67
N ARG A 677 -43.52 26.11 -4.93
CA ARG A 677 -43.29 27.22 -3.98
C ARG A 677 -44.54 28.06 -3.68
N ASN A 678 -45.40 28.31 -4.66
CA ASN A 678 -46.42 29.37 -4.60
C ASN A 678 -47.89 28.92 -4.78
N GLN A 679 -48.19 27.66 -5.17
CA GLN A 679 -49.55 27.31 -5.64
C GLN A 679 -50.10 25.92 -5.28
N GLY A 680 -49.46 25.14 -4.40
CA GLY A 680 -49.94 23.78 -4.07
C GLY A 680 -49.41 22.69 -5.02
N LEU A 681 -50.16 21.59 -5.21
CA LEU A 681 -49.81 20.49 -6.12
C LEU A 681 -49.99 20.92 -7.58
N LYS A 682 -48.94 20.79 -8.39
CA LYS A 682 -48.95 21.06 -9.84
C LYS A 682 -48.86 19.79 -10.65
N HIS A 683 -49.57 19.73 -11.77
CA HIS A 683 -49.52 18.59 -12.69
C HIS A 683 -48.26 18.69 -13.56
N ILE A 684 -47.53 17.59 -13.68
CA ILE A 684 -46.23 17.55 -14.34
C ILE A 684 -46.33 16.82 -15.68
N VAL A 685 -45.89 17.49 -16.74
CA VAL A 685 -45.96 16.97 -18.12
C VAL A 685 -44.63 16.42 -18.62
N LYS A 686 -43.50 16.78 -17.99
CA LYS A 686 -42.17 16.24 -18.31
C LYS A 686 -41.31 16.10 -17.05
N THR A 687 -40.54 15.03 -16.95
CA THR A 687 -39.61 14.79 -15.83
C THR A 687 -38.25 14.31 -16.33
N VAL A 688 -37.18 14.81 -15.72
CA VAL A 688 -35.81 14.33 -15.96
C VAL A 688 -35.09 14.20 -14.63
N MET A 689 -34.72 12.98 -14.25
CA MET A 689 -33.86 12.72 -13.10
C MET A 689 -32.42 12.50 -13.57
N ARG A 690 -31.46 13.19 -12.93
CA ARG A 690 -30.05 13.15 -13.27
C ARG A 690 -29.17 13.00 -12.03
N ILE A 691 -28.10 12.24 -12.12
CA ILE A 691 -27.09 12.12 -11.06
C ILE A 691 -25.72 12.62 -11.51
N ARG A 692 -24.96 13.20 -10.58
CA ARG A 692 -23.58 13.65 -10.81
C ARG A 692 -22.76 13.54 -9.52
N PRO A 693 -21.46 13.28 -9.58
CA PRO A 693 -20.60 13.34 -8.39
C PRO A 693 -20.66 14.70 -7.70
N MET A 694 -20.63 14.69 -6.36
CA MET A 694 -20.47 15.90 -5.59
C MET A 694 -18.99 16.29 -5.59
N ASN A 695 -18.66 17.52 -5.99
CA ASN A 695 -17.28 17.99 -5.94
C ASN A 695 -16.88 18.15 -4.46
N VAL A 696 -15.70 17.64 -4.06
CA VAL A 696 -15.16 17.73 -2.69
C VAL A 696 -14.68 19.16 -2.33
N ARG A 697 -15.20 20.18 -3.01
CA ARG A 697 -14.99 21.59 -2.64
C ARG A 697 -16.36 22.19 -2.32
N PHE A 698 -16.71 22.15 -1.04
CA PHE A 698 -17.65 23.02 -0.34
C PHE A 698 -18.75 23.66 -1.20
N ASP A 699 -19.84 22.93 -1.39
CA ASP A 699 -21.17 23.53 -1.49
C ASP A 699 -21.87 23.28 -0.14
N LEU A 700 -21.56 24.11 0.86
CA LEU A 700 -22.35 24.31 2.08
C LEU A 700 -23.05 25.66 1.99
#